data_AF-U3GGM9-F1
#
_entry.id   AF-U3GGM9-F1
#
_cell.length_a   1.000
_cell.length_b   1.000
_cell.length_c   1.000
_cell.angle_alpha   90.00
_cell.angle_beta   90.00
_cell.angle_gamma   90.00
#
_symmetry.space_group_name_H-M   'P 1'
#
loop_
_entity.id
_entity.type
_entity.pdbx_description
1 polymer ?
#
loop_
_entity_poly.entity_id
_entity_poly.type
_entity_poly.pdbx_seq_one_letter_code
_entity_poly.pdbx_strand_id
1 'polypeptide(L)'
;MTLHEPLSWSLPAERTRAAVAWHPRRCAIAAATVVVVGTVPMIAHAATDVASSAATRRLIDTQLADAAGKGPATSASTSTTVIVGGDDLPVSPASTLLVAQQAVPPAESSVTTSPAAIAQTPASSMPAGQAAPPAPPSAPPSPTVILPPGAPTPEPAAQAPAMPSGPSAQGPGALEPLQVSPEAANAAATHAAGNAPDNVPVGPMPTDRQAFHDEVMRESREGAATLAQEHLREHPDWFKESESWHVDHAAAAQRIRWGRQQLKVINGPERFVIIDQAVAEIEALLKKVPDTPENAEFRQEIVADEVVALSSRGRMKDAVKRYEAMSQTGKVPAYTRVAAGDAYAYLDTPDKAADAYARALKDASPGEIETGDVQEGLFYAMLDTGRFEEARALLDKMKADNPEYVRLAPEAGTPNPDYSRIKRLEAQYLILTGRTHQGIAELDKWRHEAPFAASLVSARADGAMVQTEPYRSRDMYKTALAEHPDDLSVVAGYGRASLAVDDLKTAKDVANGLDERFPENGSVRALRKDLDVYQSPQLIIESTADKGNSVFANNEYGISTKAYSGPFADHYRLFFHNFAGRAQFDGASQSRVRNGAGLQWFDTGVEVNGEVHQSVGAAGKTGGTLDAAWIPSDHWKVSGMVTNDDLEVPYKAYQVGVTGKTLSGNVRYTWDETRYASLTYGVSRYTDNNLRKRWAANFYQQVFTSPRHTVGVLLGADTSTNTMTGLNYFTPSRDYSGTATAIWSWTPWRYADKSFTQRLYLTGGVYNQQSFGNSPMVEARLEHVWQINRKTQVSYGIGFGRHRYDGQPENRKFLYLNLNIPL
;
A
#
# COMPACT_ATOMS: atom_id res chain seq x y z
N MET A 1 -29.17 -43.55 27.51
CA MET A 1 -28.44 -43.55 26.22
C MET A 1 -29.42 -43.14 25.15
N THR A 2 -29.32 -41.90 24.70
CA THR A 2 -30.14 -41.26 23.67
C THR A 2 -29.25 -40.21 23.02
N LEU A 3 -29.42 -39.96 21.72
CA LEU A 3 -28.51 -39.11 20.96
C LEU A 3 -28.72 -37.63 21.31
N HIS A 4 -27.65 -36.85 21.24
CA HIS A 4 -27.72 -35.41 21.02
C HIS A 4 -27.20 -35.10 19.62
N GLU A 5 -28.01 -34.38 18.85
CA GLU A 5 -27.59 -33.78 17.58
C GLU A 5 -26.80 -32.49 17.87
N PRO A 6 -25.81 -32.13 17.04
CA PRO A 6 -25.11 -30.85 17.17
C PRO A 6 -26.02 -29.71 16.67
N LEU A 7 -26.54 -28.91 17.61
CA LEU A 7 -27.26 -27.67 17.28
C LEU A 7 -26.30 -26.68 16.60
N SER A 8 -26.50 -26.46 15.30
CA SER A 8 -25.80 -25.44 14.52
C SER A 8 -26.35 -24.04 14.82
N TRP A 9 -25.80 -23.38 15.84
CA TRP A 9 -26.16 -22.00 16.17
C TRP A 9 -25.65 -21.04 15.08
N SER A 10 -26.53 -20.62 14.18
CA SER A 10 -26.25 -19.53 13.25
C SER A 10 -26.18 -18.21 14.02
N LEU A 11 -24.96 -17.73 14.31
CA LEU A 11 -24.76 -16.36 14.76
C LEU A 11 -25.40 -15.39 13.75
N PRO A 12 -26.13 -14.34 14.19
CA PRO A 12 -26.66 -13.34 13.28
C PRO A 12 -25.49 -12.67 12.55
N ALA A 13 -25.59 -12.58 11.22
CA ALA A 13 -24.52 -12.06 10.39
C ALA A 13 -24.09 -10.65 10.86
N GLU A 14 -22.79 -10.44 11.09
CA GLU A 14 -22.18 -9.21 11.61
C GLU A 14 -22.19 -8.09 10.53
N ARG A 15 -23.39 -7.71 10.07
CA ARG A 15 -23.66 -6.68 9.05
C ARG A 15 -23.45 -5.28 9.65
N THR A 16 -22.19 -5.00 9.99
CA THR A 16 -21.70 -3.71 10.45
C THR A 16 -22.15 -2.59 9.52
N ARG A 17 -22.38 -1.38 10.07
CA ARG A 17 -22.33 -0.18 9.24
C ARG A 17 -20.90 -0.06 8.71
N ALA A 18 -20.72 -0.07 7.39
CA ALA A 18 -19.42 0.08 6.73
C ALA A 18 -18.91 1.54 6.82
N ALA A 19 -18.64 2.00 8.05
CA ALA A 19 -18.39 3.39 8.42
C ALA A 19 -17.00 3.66 9.01
N VAL A 20 -16.12 2.65 9.08
CA VAL A 20 -14.68 2.90 9.24
C VAL A 20 -13.90 2.24 8.10
N ALA A 21 -13.41 3.08 7.20
CA ALA A 21 -12.41 2.72 6.21
C ALA A 21 -11.10 2.34 6.92
N TRP A 22 -10.81 1.06 7.11
CA TRP A 22 -9.51 0.65 7.63
C TRP A 22 -8.45 0.49 6.51
N HIS A 23 -7.20 0.79 6.85
CA HIS A 23 -6.13 1.07 5.89
C HIS A 23 -4.85 0.25 6.15
N PRO A 24 -4.82 -1.03 5.73
CA PRO A 24 -3.67 -1.93 5.81
C PRO A 24 -2.57 -1.60 4.78
N ARG A 25 -2.28 -0.31 4.55
CA ARG A 25 -1.36 0.14 3.50
C ARG A 25 0.06 0.49 3.98
N ARG A 26 0.38 0.19 5.24
CA ARG A 26 1.64 0.60 5.89
C ARG A 26 2.83 -0.34 5.68
N CYS A 27 2.66 -1.50 5.02
CA CYS A 27 3.75 -2.45 4.76
C CYS A 27 4.13 -2.58 3.28
N ALA A 28 3.22 -2.89 2.35
CA ALA A 28 3.58 -3.20 0.94
C ALA A 28 4.55 -2.17 0.30
N ILE A 29 4.16 -0.89 0.22
CA ILE A 29 5.01 0.16 -0.39
C ILE A 29 6.17 0.55 0.55
N ALA A 30 5.97 0.64 1.86
CA ALA A 30 6.99 1.13 2.80
C ALA A 30 8.04 0.10 3.25
N ALA A 31 7.80 -1.21 3.05
CA ALA A 31 8.75 -2.30 3.32
C ALA A 31 9.51 -2.73 2.05
N ALA A 32 8.88 -2.61 0.88
CA ALA A 32 9.58 -2.62 -0.41
C ALA A 32 10.44 -1.36 -0.58
N THR A 33 9.93 -0.20 -0.16
CA THR A 33 10.61 1.10 -0.13
C THR A 33 11.00 1.50 1.30
N VAL A 34 11.51 0.54 2.08
CA VAL A 34 12.75 0.87 2.79
C VAL A 34 13.74 1.06 1.65
N VAL A 35 14.02 2.33 1.31
CA VAL A 35 15.23 2.65 0.55
C VAL A 35 16.38 2.33 1.49
N VAL A 36 16.73 1.04 1.52
CA VAL A 36 18.09 0.62 1.77
C VAL A 36 18.86 1.16 0.58
N VAL A 37 19.17 2.47 0.63
CA VAL A 37 20.45 3.00 0.18
C VAL A 37 21.41 1.96 0.73
N GLY A 38 21.96 1.15 -0.17
CA GLY A 38 22.36 -0.22 0.17
C GLY A 38 23.44 -0.27 1.24
N THR A 39 24.06 -1.44 1.36
CA THR A 39 25.52 -1.39 1.35
C THR A 39 26.00 -0.89 -0.02
N VAL A 40 25.69 0.38 -0.35
CA VAL A 40 26.53 1.22 -1.20
C VAL A 40 27.86 1.23 -0.46
N PRO A 41 28.94 0.65 -1.01
CA PRO A 41 30.19 0.49 -0.26
C PRO A 41 30.88 1.84 -0.13
N MET A 42 30.45 2.64 0.85
CA MET A 42 30.88 4.02 1.19
C MET A 42 31.36 4.86 -0.01
N ILE A 43 30.47 5.01 -0.99
CA ILE A 43 30.60 5.95 -2.12
C ILE A 43 29.67 7.15 -1.85
N ALA A 44 30.11 8.34 -2.23
CA ALA A 44 29.92 9.55 -1.42
C ALA A 44 29.91 10.84 -2.28
N HIS A 45 28.93 11.76 -2.15
CA HIS A 45 28.50 12.71 -3.19
C HIS A 45 28.11 14.19 -2.75
N ALA A 46 28.88 15.11 -2.12
CA ALA A 46 28.40 16.50 -1.72
C ALA A 46 29.24 17.73 -2.11
N ALA A 47 28.51 18.77 -2.50
CA ALA A 47 28.57 20.03 -1.77
C ALA A 47 27.16 20.61 -1.52
N THR A 48 26.96 21.22 -0.36
CA THR A 48 26.13 22.44 -0.26
C THR A 48 27.04 23.57 0.19
N ASP A 49 27.32 24.54 -0.68
CA ASP A 49 27.62 25.90 -0.25
C ASP A 49 27.26 26.91 -1.36
N VAL A 50 27.17 28.18 -0.98
CA VAL A 50 26.33 29.19 -1.67
C VAL A 50 27.03 29.83 -2.87
N ALA A 51 26.96 29.17 -4.03
CA ALA A 51 27.38 29.74 -5.32
C ALA A 51 26.51 29.35 -6.55
N SER A 52 25.70 28.29 -6.46
CA SER A 52 25.02 27.68 -7.62
C SER A 52 23.84 28.48 -8.19
N SER A 53 23.24 29.38 -7.41
CA SER A 53 22.01 30.09 -7.80
C SER A 53 22.15 31.00 -9.03
N ALA A 54 23.35 31.52 -9.30
CA ALA A 54 23.60 32.44 -10.41
C ALA A 54 23.67 31.75 -11.79
N ALA A 55 24.20 30.53 -11.86
CA ALA A 55 24.29 29.77 -13.11
C ALA A 55 22.92 29.24 -13.55
N THR A 56 22.17 28.64 -12.61
CA THR A 56 20.84 28.11 -12.88
C THR A 56 19.83 29.22 -13.21
N ARG A 57 19.92 30.40 -12.54
CA ARG A 57 19.14 31.58 -12.95
C ARG A 57 19.45 31.98 -14.40
N ARG A 58 20.72 32.18 -14.77
CA ARG A 58 21.06 32.59 -16.15
C ARG A 58 20.53 31.64 -17.23
N LEU A 59 20.50 30.33 -16.98
CA LEU A 59 19.88 29.36 -17.90
C LEU A 59 18.35 29.55 -18.00
N ILE A 60 17.68 29.70 -16.86
CA ILE A 60 16.23 29.91 -16.75
C ILE A 60 15.81 31.26 -17.36
N ASP A 61 16.54 32.34 -17.04
CA ASP A 61 16.28 33.70 -17.52
C ASP A 61 16.46 33.79 -19.05
N THR A 62 17.40 33.03 -19.62
CA THR A 62 17.61 32.95 -21.08
C THR A 62 16.48 32.17 -21.77
N GLN A 63 16.05 31.03 -21.20
CA GLN A 63 14.89 30.27 -21.68
C GLN A 63 13.58 31.10 -21.60
N LEU A 64 13.41 31.90 -20.55
CA LEU A 64 12.27 32.81 -20.40
C LEU A 64 12.32 34.00 -21.37
N ALA A 65 13.51 34.52 -21.68
CA ALA A 65 13.66 35.59 -22.67
C ALA A 65 13.26 35.13 -24.09
N ASP A 66 13.67 33.93 -24.51
CA ASP A 66 13.27 33.35 -25.81
C ASP A 66 11.76 33.04 -25.85
N ALA A 67 11.16 32.65 -24.71
CA ALA A 67 9.72 32.41 -24.61
C ALA A 67 8.87 33.70 -24.64
N ALA A 68 9.41 34.83 -24.17
CA ALA A 68 8.72 36.12 -24.13
C ALA A 68 8.69 36.87 -25.48
N GLY A 69 9.47 36.41 -26.48
CA GLY A 69 9.70 37.14 -27.73
C GLY A 69 8.58 37.11 -28.78
N LYS A 70 7.44 36.45 -28.55
CA LYS A 70 6.37 36.30 -29.56
C LYS A 70 4.97 36.59 -29.00
N GLY A 71 4.38 37.69 -29.49
CA GLY A 71 2.99 38.06 -29.28
C GLY A 71 1.98 37.11 -29.97
N PRO A 72 0.68 37.27 -29.68
CA PRO A 72 -0.32 36.21 -29.86
C PRO A 72 -0.80 36.03 -31.30
N ALA A 73 -1.14 34.78 -31.64
CA ALA A 73 -1.92 34.41 -32.81
C ALA A 73 -3.26 33.78 -32.37
N THR A 74 -4.33 34.15 -33.07
CA THR A 74 -5.73 33.83 -32.73
C THR A 74 -6.08 32.34 -32.86
N SER A 75 -7.04 31.90 -32.05
CA SER A 75 -7.77 30.65 -32.25
C SER A 75 -8.58 30.65 -33.54
N ALA A 76 -8.60 29.51 -34.24
CA ALA A 76 -9.52 29.23 -35.34
C ALA A 76 -9.87 27.74 -35.33
N SER A 77 -11.16 27.42 -35.28
CA SER A 77 -11.67 26.04 -35.33
C SER A 77 -11.94 25.64 -36.77
N THR A 78 -11.46 24.47 -37.20
CA THR A 78 -11.88 23.87 -38.48
C THR A 78 -12.08 22.36 -38.30
N SER A 79 -13.29 21.89 -38.59
CA SER A 79 -13.64 20.47 -38.59
C SER A 79 -13.19 19.78 -39.88
N THR A 80 -12.75 18.53 -39.80
CA THR A 80 -12.67 17.63 -40.96
C THR A 80 -13.25 16.27 -40.61
N THR A 81 -14.36 15.93 -41.27
CA THR A 81 -15.04 14.63 -41.16
C THR A 81 -14.22 13.54 -41.86
N VAL A 82 -14.19 12.32 -41.30
CA VAL A 82 -13.73 11.10 -41.99
C VAL A 82 -14.92 10.14 -42.12
N ILE A 83 -15.07 9.54 -43.30
CA ILE A 83 -16.21 8.70 -43.70
C ILE A 83 -15.87 7.22 -43.47
N VAL A 84 -16.88 6.41 -43.16
CA VAL A 84 -16.77 4.96 -42.91
C VAL A 84 -17.16 4.17 -44.17
N GLY A 85 -16.44 3.07 -44.44
CA GLY A 85 -16.74 2.08 -45.48
C GLY A 85 -15.50 1.71 -46.30
N GLY A 86 -15.12 0.44 -46.45
CA GLY A 86 -15.69 -0.78 -45.85
C GLY A 86 -14.81 -2.01 -46.13
N ASP A 87 -15.17 -3.12 -45.48
CA ASP A 87 -14.80 -4.54 -45.71
C ASP A 87 -13.57 -4.87 -46.59
N ASP A 88 -12.52 -5.42 -45.98
CA ASP A 88 -12.34 -6.89 -46.00
C ASP A 88 -11.36 -7.39 -44.92
N LEU A 89 -11.55 -8.63 -44.47
CA LEU A 89 -10.68 -9.38 -43.53
C LEU A 89 -9.69 -10.26 -44.32
N PRO A 90 -8.47 -10.61 -43.81
CA PRO A 90 -8.38 -11.82 -42.96
C PRO A 90 -7.17 -11.98 -41.99
N VAL A 91 -7.40 -12.81 -40.95
CA VAL A 91 -6.48 -13.57 -40.04
C VAL A 91 -5.22 -12.96 -39.39
N SER A 92 -5.02 -13.37 -38.12
CA SER A 92 -3.74 -13.43 -37.41
C SER A 92 -3.09 -14.82 -37.55
N PRO A 93 -1.74 -14.89 -37.59
CA PRO A 93 -1.00 -15.82 -36.71
C PRO A 93 0.18 -15.10 -36.00
N ALA A 94 0.51 -15.33 -34.73
CA ALA A 94 0.72 -16.57 -33.95
C ALA A 94 2.15 -17.17 -34.05
N SER A 95 2.90 -16.95 -32.98
CA SER A 95 3.90 -17.82 -32.29
C SER A 95 4.88 -18.75 -33.03
N THR A 96 6.11 -18.76 -32.49
CA THR A 96 7.11 -19.88 -32.44
C THR A 96 8.01 -20.14 -33.65
N LEU A 97 9.32 -20.23 -33.40
CA LEU A 97 10.20 -21.29 -33.93
C LEU A 97 11.54 -21.36 -33.17
N LEU A 98 12.17 -22.54 -33.14
CA LEU A 98 13.46 -22.82 -32.48
C LEU A 98 14.16 -24.02 -33.16
N VAL A 99 15.50 -24.09 -33.05
CA VAL A 99 16.38 -25.28 -33.26
C VAL A 99 16.91 -25.60 -34.69
N ALA A 100 18.26 -25.53 -34.78
CA ALA A 100 19.23 -26.31 -35.57
C ALA A 100 19.28 -26.39 -37.12
N GLN A 101 20.51 -26.26 -37.65
CA GLN A 101 21.26 -27.40 -38.24
C GLN A 101 22.79 -27.14 -38.25
N GLN A 102 23.60 -28.16 -38.57
CA GLN A 102 25.08 -28.16 -38.44
C GLN A 102 25.83 -28.54 -39.74
N ALA A 103 27.03 -27.95 -39.89
CA ALA A 103 28.30 -28.46 -40.45
C ALA A 103 28.39 -29.45 -41.65
N VAL A 104 29.36 -29.22 -42.54
CA VAL A 104 30.35 -30.22 -43.06
C VAL A 104 31.53 -29.52 -43.81
N PRO A 105 32.79 -30.02 -43.75
CA PRO A 105 33.98 -29.50 -44.47
C PRO A 105 34.51 -30.56 -45.50
N PRO A 106 35.82 -30.72 -45.88
CA PRO A 106 37.03 -29.88 -45.78
C PRO A 106 37.89 -29.76 -47.08
N ALA A 107 38.93 -28.91 -47.06
CA ALA A 107 40.12 -28.99 -47.94
C ALA A 107 41.30 -28.13 -47.40
N GLU A 108 42.53 -28.21 -47.94
CA GLU A 108 43.55 -29.26 -47.66
C GLU A 108 44.99 -28.74 -47.95
N SER A 109 46.01 -29.26 -47.25
CA SER A 109 47.47 -29.14 -47.52
C SER A 109 48.14 -27.76 -47.33
N SER A 110 49.46 -27.61 -47.09
CA SER A 110 50.56 -28.59 -47.10
C SER A 110 51.77 -28.22 -46.18
N VAL A 111 52.48 -29.24 -45.67
CA VAL A 111 53.97 -29.40 -45.58
C VAL A 111 54.82 -28.24 -44.98
N THR A 112 55.67 -28.38 -43.94
CA THR A 112 56.08 -29.47 -43.00
C THR A 112 56.48 -28.82 -41.62
N THR A 113 57.45 -29.14 -40.74
CA THR A 113 58.65 -30.03 -40.68
C THR A 113 59.10 -30.24 -39.21
N SER A 114 60.12 -31.09 -38.95
CA SER A 114 60.79 -31.32 -37.64
C SER A 114 62.31 -31.67 -37.89
N PRO A 115 63.19 -32.25 -37.02
CA PRO A 115 62.96 -33.31 -35.99
C PRO A 115 63.84 -33.35 -34.68
N ALA A 116 63.28 -33.97 -33.62
CA ALA A 116 63.92 -34.88 -32.62
C ALA A 116 65.16 -34.40 -31.76
N ALA A 117 65.71 -35.11 -30.76
CA ALA A 117 65.45 -36.47 -30.23
C ALA A 117 65.92 -36.72 -28.75
N ILE A 118 65.25 -37.67 -28.08
CA ILE A 118 65.78 -38.70 -27.13
C ILE A 118 66.26 -38.35 -25.69
N ALA A 119 65.85 -39.23 -24.76
CA ALA A 119 65.98 -39.23 -23.30
C ALA A 119 67.28 -39.84 -22.71
N GLN A 120 67.45 -39.80 -21.38
CA GLN A 120 67.62 -41.00 -20.52
C GLN A 120 67.64 -40.70 -18.99
N THR A 121 67.38 -41.73 -18.17
CA THR A 121 67.59 -41.81 -16.70
C THR A 121 68.53 -42.99 -16.39
N PRO A 122 69.15 -43.11 -15.19
CA PRO A 122 68.55 -43.98 -14.15
C PRO A 122 68.97 -43.76 -12.66
N ALA A 123 68.17 -44.34 -11.74
CA ALA A 123 68.54 -45.03 -10.47
C ALA A 123 69.29 -44.30 -9.31
N SER A 124 69.39 -44.83 -8.08
CA SER A 124 68.48 -45.61 -7.18
C SER A 124 69.18 -45.91 -5.83
N SER A 125 68.51 -45.74 -4.68
CA SER A 125 68.63 -46.63 -3.49
C SER A 125 67.80 -46.16 -2.28
N MET A 126 67.35 -47.12 -1.46
CA MET A 126 66.74 -46.98 -0.13
C MET A 126 67.56 -47.81 0.87
N PRO A 127 67.43 -47.59 2.20
CA PRO A 127 66.51 -48.41 3.00
C PRO A 127 65.64 -47.60 3.98
N ALA A 128 64.70 -48.29 4.64
CA ALA A 128 63.55 -47.68 5.31
C ALA A 128 63.68 -47.46 6.84
N GLY A 129 62.85 -46.55 7.37
CA GLY A 129 62.52 -46.38 8.79
C GLY A 129 61.22 -45.58 8.93
N GLN A 130 60.31 -46.00 9.82
CA GLN A 130 58.99 -45.39 10.04
C GLN A 130 59.06 -44.30 11.14
N ALA A 131 58.14 -43.34 11.32
CA ALA A 131 56.78 -43.19 10.79
C ALA A 131 56.30 -41.72 10.63
N ALA A 132 55.33 -41.52 9.73
CA ALA A 132 54.24 -40.51 9.66
C ALA A 132 54.40 -39.04 10.20
N PRO A 133 54.33 -38.07 9.28
CA PRO A 133 53.67 -36.76 9.46
C PRO A 133 52.39 -36.62 8.58
N PRO A 134 51.51 -35.61 8.82
CA PRO A 134 50.23 -35.44 8.09
C PRO A 134 50.36 -34.78 6.69
N ALA A 135 49.29 -34.88 5.89
CA ALA A 135 49.24 -34.52 4.46
C ALA A 135 48.61 -33.12 4.17
N PRO A 136 48.79 -32.56 2.94
CA PRO A 136 48.45 -31.17 2.60
C PRO A 136 46.96 -30.91 2.24
N PRO A 137 46.53 -29.63 2.08
CA PRO A 137 45.12 -29.27 1.88
C PRO A 137 44.60 -29.52 0.46
N SER A 138 43.33 -29.92 0.36
CA SER A 138 42.57 -30.09 -0.88
C SER A 138 41.84 -28.81 -1.32
N ALA A 139 41.43 -28.76 -2.59
CA ALA A 139 40.74 -27.61 -3.18
C ALA A 139 39.29 -27.43 -2.67
N PRO A 140 38.77 -26.19 -2.60
CA PRO A 140 37.38 -25.94 -2.20
C PRO A 140 36.38 -26.36 -3.30
N PRO A 141 35.24 -26.98 -2.94
CA PRO A 141 34.25 -27.45 -3.91
C PRO A 141 33.37 -26.31 -4.45
N SER A 142 32.80 -26.52 -5.63
CA SER A 142 31.73 -25.69 -6.19
C SER A 142 30.39 -25.96 -5.47
N PRO A 143 29.53 -24.95 -5.26
CA PRO A 143 28.18 -25.17 -4.74
C PRO A 143 27.26 -25.76 -5.82
N THR A 144 27.12 -27.09 -5.82
CA THR A 144 26.13 -27.78 -6.66
C THR A 144 24.71 -27.51 -6.14
N VAL A 145 23.80 -27.13 -7.04
CA VAL A 145 22.37 -26.96 -6.71
C VAL A 145 21.76 -28.32 -6.38
N ILE A 146 21.22 -28.46 -5.17
CA ILE A 146 20.49 -29.67 -4.75
C ILE A 146 19.06 -29.57 -5.28
N LEU A 147 18.75 -30.36 -6.31
CA LEU A 147 17.38 -30.67 -6.71
C LEU A 147 16.85 -31.81 -5.83
N PRO A 148 15.57 -31.77 -5.38
CA PRO A 148 14.96 -32.91 -4.70
C PRO A 148 14.76 -34.09 -5.68
N PRO A 149 14.95 -35.35 -5.23
CA PRO A 149 14.77 -36.54 -6.08
C PRO A 149 13.28 -36.86 -6.29
N GLY A 150 12.95 -37.45 -7.44
CA GLY A 150 11.58 -37.87 -7.77
C GLY A 150 11.44 -39.37 -8.02
N ALA A 151 10.26 -39.92 -7.67
CA ALA A 151 9.71 -41.21 -8.09
C ALA A 151 8.25 -41.33 -7.58
N PRO A 152 7.37 -42.18 -8.16
CA PRO A 152 7.38 -42.81 -9.49
C PRO A 152 6.09 -42.50 -10.30
N THR A 153 6.00 -43.04 -11.53
CA THR A 153 4.76 -43.11 -12.35
C THR A 153 4.03 -44.47 -12.19
N PRO A 154 2.74 -44.60 -12.58
CA PRO A 154 1.81 -45.56 -11.97
C PRO A 154 1.31 -46.72 -12.87
N GLU A 155 0.73 -47.75 -12.26
CA GLU A 155 -0.19 -48.77 -12.84
C GLU A 155 -0.91 -49.54 -11.69
N PRO A 156 -2.05 -50.24 -11.92
CA PRO A 156 -3.25 -49.84 -12.66
C PRO A 156 -4.56 -49.93 -11.82
N ALA A 157 -5.68 -49.57 -12.45
CA ALA A 157 -7.01 -49.30 -11.88
C ALA A 157 -7.67 -50.36 -10.95
N ALA A 158 -8.49 -49.86 -10.02
CA ALA A 158 -9.68 -50.52 -9.46
C ALA A 158 -10.88 -49.55 -9.55
N GLN A 159 -12.09 -50.05 -9.81
CA GLN A 159 -13.26 -49.22 -10.15
C GLN A 159 -14.16 -48.89 -8.94
N ALA A 160 -14.73 -47.68 -8.96
CA ALA A 160 -15.87 -47.24 -8.15
C ALA A 160 -16.84 -46.46 -9.06
N PRO A 161 -18.15 -46.35 -8.72
CA PRO A 161 -19.20 -46.11 -9.72
C PRO A 161 -19.32 -44.66 -10.22
N ALA A 162 -19.94 -44.50 -11.39
CA ALA A 162 -20.10 -43.23 -12.09
C ALA A 162 -21.18 -42.32 -11.47
N MET A 163 -20.93 -41.02 -11.55
CA MET A 163 -21.91 -39.93 -11.36
C MET A 163 -22.08 -39.17 -12.69
N PRO A 164 -23.25 -38.58 -12.97
CA PRO A 164 -23.57 -38.02 -14.29
C PRO A 164 -22.80 -36.73 -14.61
N SER A 165 -22.54 -36.51 -15.90
CA SER A 165 -21.80 -35.36 -16.42
C SER A 165 -22.64 -34.08 -16.46
N GLY A 166 -22.22 -33.07 -15.68
CA GLY A 166 -22.61 -31.67 -15.88
C GLY A 166 -21.73 -30.95 -16.92
N PRO A 167 -22.16 -29.79 -17.46
CA PRO A 167 -21.44 -29.08 -18.52
C PRO A 167 -20.14 -28.42 -18.04
N SER A 168 -19.17 -28.31 -18.94
CA SER A 168 -17.84 -27.75 -18.69
C SER A 168 -17.87 -26.27 -18.30
N ALA A 169 -17.38 -25.93 -17.11
CA ALA A 169 -17.19 -24.55 -16.71
C ALA A 169 -15.99 -23.92 -17.45
N GLN A 170 -16.23 -22.83 -18.17
CA GLN A 170 -15.17 -21.94 -18.64
C GLN A 170 -14.63 -21.11 -17.46
N GLY A 171 -13.39 -20.63 -17.55
CA GLY A 171 -12.82 -19.72 -16.54
C GLY A 171 -13.60 -18.41 -16.45
N PRO A 172 -13.59 -17.71 -15.31
CA PRO A 172 -14.35 -16.48 -15.12
C PRO A 172 -13.90 -15.39 -16.09
N GLY A 173 -14.76 -15.09 -17.06
CA GLY A 173 -14.69 -13.88 -17.87
C GLY A 173 -15.06 -12.64 -17.04
N ALA A 174 -15.20 -11.50 -17.73
CA ALA A 174 -15.57 -10.25 -17.09
C ALA A 174 -16.90 -10.37 -16.30
N LEU A 175 -16.99 -9.64 -15.18
CA LEU A 175 -18.23 -9.50 -14.41
C LEU A 175 -19.29 -8.84 -15.29
N GLU A 176 -20.26 -9.61 -15.78
CA GLU A 176 -21.42 -9.05 -16.48
C GLU A 176 -22.24 -8.17 -15.53
N PRO A 177 -22.89 -7.10 -16.05
CA PRO A 177 -23.77 -6.28 -15.23
C PRO A 177 -24.96 -7.11 -14.76
N LEU A 178 -25.13 -7.21 -13.44
CA LEU A 178 -26.25 -7.90 -12.79
C LEU A 178 -27.59 -7.39 -13.37
N GLN A 179 -28.30 -8.25 -14.11
CA GLN A 179 -29.60 -7.89 -14.64
C GLN A 179 -30.63 -7.78 -13.51
N VAL A 180 -31.34 -6.65 -13.47
CA VAL A 180 -32.38 -6.39 -12.48
C VAL A 180 -33.60 -7.28 -12.78
N SER A 181 -33.78 -8.36 -12.01
CA SER A 181 -35.03 -9.14 -12.09
C SER A 181 -36.22 -8.24 -11.69
N PRO A 182 -37.35 -8.28 -12.42
CA PRO A 182 -38.60 -7.63 -11.99
C PRO A 182 -39.06 -8.05 -10.59
N GLU A 183 -38.66 -9.23 -10.13
CA GLU A 183 -38.95 -9.71 -8.77
C GLU A 183 -38.22 -8.90 -7.69
N ALA A 184 -37.07 -8.28 -7.98
CA ALA A 184 -36.39 -7.40 -7.03
C ALA A 184 -37.19 -6.11 -6.76
N ALA A 185 -37.88 -5.57 -7.78
CA ALA A 185 -38.78 -4.43 -7.62
C ALA A 185 -40.01 -4.80 -6.77
N ASN A 186 -40.56 -6.00 -6.95
CA ASN A 186 -41.66 -6.50 -6.11
C ASN A 186 -41.18 -6.86 -4.68
N ALA A 187 -39.95 -7.37 -4.52
CA ALA A 187 -39.37 -7.66 -3.22
C ALA A 187 -39.20 -6.39 -2.36
N ALA A 188 -38.86 -5.26 -2.98
CA ALA A 188 -38.82 -3.96 -2.30
C ALA A 188 -40.19 -3.53 -1.75
N ALA A 189 -41.29 -3.79 -2.49
CA ALA A 189 -42.65 -3.56 -2.00
C ALA A 189 -43.06 -4.55 -0.90
N THR A 190 -42.65 -5.82 -1.01
CA THR A 190 -43.09 -6.89 -0.08
C THR A 190 -42.31 -6.89 1.24
N HIS A 191 -41.00 -6.60 1.23
CA HIS A 191 -40.19 -6.55 2.46
C HIS A 191 -40.31 -5.24 3.24
N ALA A 192 -41.06 -4.25 2.74
CA ALA A 192 -41.52 -3.12 3.56
C ALA A 192 -42.48 -3.57 4.69
N ALA A 193 -43.13 -4.72 4.55
CA ALA A 193 -44.05 -5.31 5.54
C ALA A 193 -43.34 -6.12 6.64
N GLY A 194 -42.12 -5.74 7.03
CA GLY A 194 -41.40 -6.40 8.12
C GLY A 194 -41.96 -6.01 9.49
N ASN A 195 -42.81 -6.87 10.06
CA ASN A 195 -43.43 -6.78 11.41
C ASN A 195 -43.71 -5.35 11.90
N ALA A 196 -44.89 -4.83 11.57
CA ALA A 196 -45.42 -3.65 12.24
C ALA A 196 -45.47 -3.90 13.77
N PRO A 197 -45.16 -2.88 14.61
CA PRO A 197 -45.39 -3.00 16.05
C PRO A 197 -46.89 -3.16 16.33
N ASP A 198 -47.26 -3.82 17.44
CA ASP A 198 -48.65 -4.15 17.80
C ASP A 198 -49.59 -2.94 18.06
N ASN A 199 -49.13 -1.71 17.78
CA ASN A 199 -49.83 -0.44 17.99
C ASN A 199 -50.37 0.18 16.68
N VAL A 200 -50.59 -0.60 15.61
CA VAL A 200 -51.31 -0.11 14.42
C VAL A 200 -52.81 0.00 14.75
N PRO A 201 -53.47 1.16 14.52
CA PRO A 201 -54.91 1.28 14.70
C PRO A 201 -55.65 0.44 13.66
N VAL A 202 -56.31 -0.64 14.08
CA VAL A 202 -57.14 -1.49 13.20
C VAL A 202 -58.56 -0.91 13.10
N GLY A 203 -58.66 0.39 12.80
CA GLY A 203 -59.92 1.14 12.73
C GLY A 203 -59.87 2.24 11.65
N PRO A 204 -61.04 2.67 11.13
CA PRO A 204 -61.10 3.79 10.18
C PRO A 204 -60.75 5.11 10.87
N MET A 205 -60.11 6.02 10.14
CA MET A 205 -59.77 7.36 10.65
C MET A 205 -61.02 8.10 11.17
N PRO A 206 -60.94 8.78 12.33
CA PRO A 206 -62.10 9.48 12.89
C PRO A 206 -62.59 10.61 11.99
N THR A 207 -63.90 10.67 11.73
CA THR A 207 -64.49 11.76 10.91
C THR A 207 -64.76 13.05 11.69
N ASP A 208 -64.50 13.06 13.00
CA ASP A 208 -64.57 14.27 13.83
C ASP A 208 -63.20 14.99 13.84
N ARG A 209 -63.23 16.32 13.71
CA ARG A 209 -62.00 17.14 13.59
C ARG A 209 -61.05 17.00 14.78
N GLN A 210 -61.55 16.91 16.01
CA GLN A 210 -60.70 16.79 17.18
C GLN A 210 -60.12 15.38 17.28
N ALA A 211 -60.95 14.36 17.06
CA ALA A 211 -60.49 12.97 17.06
C ALA A 211 -59.48 12.68 15.93
N PHE A 212 -59.64 13.26 14.74
CA PHE A 212 -58.67 13.18 13.64
C PHE A 212 -57.35 13.88 14.00
N HIS A 213 -57.42 15.08 14.59
CA HIS A 213 -56.24 15.83 15.02
C HIS A 213 -55.44 15.07 16.09
N ASP A 214 -56.11 14.59 17.15
CA ASP A 214 -55.47 13.83 18.22
C ASP A 214 -54.86 12.52 17.70
N GLU A 215 -55.52 11.85 16.75
CA GLU A 215 -55.03 10.61 16.13
C GLU A 215 -53.79 10.83 15.27
N VAL A 216 -53.79 11.82 14.36
CA VAL A 216 -52.60 12.20 13.58
C VAL A 216 -51.44 12.60 14.49
N MET A 217 -51.72 13.36 15.55
CA MET A 217 -50.70 13.71 16.54
C MET A 217 -50.22 12.49 17.34
N ARG A 218 -51.04 11.46 17.55
CA ARG A 218 -50.63 10.17 18.17
C ARG A 218 -49.76 9.36 17.20
N GLU A 219 -50.21 9.15 15.96
CA GLU A 219 -49.44 8.47 14.90
C GLU A 219 -48.02 9.06 14.74
N SER A 220 -47.93 10.40 14.73
CA SER A 220 -46.65 11.12 14.65
C SER A 220 -45.70 10.85 15.81
N ARG A 221 -46.22 10.55 17.02
CA ARG A 221 -45.43 10.28 18.23
C ARG A 221 -45.14 8.80 18.42
N GLU A 222 -46.02 7.92 17.97
CA GLU A 222 -45.95 6.47 18.21
C GLU A 222 -45.29 5.68 17.06
N GLY A 223 -44.74 6.37 16.05
CA GLY A 223 -43.87 5.80 15.02
C GLY A 223 -44.50 5.60 13.64
N ALA A 224 -45.73 6.08 13.43
CA ALA A 224 -46.42 6.11 12.14
C ALA A 224 -46.38 7.51 11.51
N ALA A 225 -45.30 8.27 11.68
CA ALA A 225 -45.23 9.68 11.32
C ALA A 225 -45.34 9.96 9.81
N THR A 226 -44.94 9.02 8.95
CA THR A 226 -45.20 9.16 7.50
C THR A 226 -46.69 9.05 7.16
N LEU A 227 -47.44 8.20 7.87
CA LEU A 227 -48.90 8.08 7.73
C LEU A 227 -49.60 9.33 8.32
N ALA A 228 -49.15 9.80 9.49
CA ALA A 228 -49.59 11.07 10.08
C ALA A 228 -49.42 12.24 9.11
N GLN A 229 -48.32 12.28 8.36
CA GLN A 229 -48.08 13.32 7.34
C GLN A 229 -48.99 13.17 6.11
N GLU A 230 -49.44 11.96 5.77
CA GLU A 230 -50.40 11.71 4.71
C GLU A 230 -51.80 12.17 5.14
N HIS A 231 -52.28 11.72 6.31
CA HIS A 231 -53.54 12.20 6.92
C HIS A 231 -53.55 13.73 7.13
N LEU A 232 -52.46 14.35 7.58
CA LEU A 232 -52.36 15.81 7.73
C LEU A 232 -52.54 16.56 6.39
N ARG A 233 -52.17 15.96 5.26
CA ARG A 233 -52.36 16.55 3.92
C ARG A 233 -53.79 16.47 3.41
N GLU A 234 -54.63 15.61 3.98
CA GLU A 234 -56.07 15.55 3.67
C GLU A 234 -56.82 16.74 4.27
N HIS A 235 -56.45 17.13 5.50
CA HIS A 235 -57.09 18.21 6.27
C HIS A 235 -56.08 19.20 6.88
N PRO A 236 -55.28 19.91 6.06
CA PRO A 236 -54.21 20.78 6.55
C PRO A 236 -54.72 22.01 7.32
N ASP A 237 -55.97 22.43 7.11
CA ASP A 237 -56.64 23.50 7.88
C ASP A 237 -57.08 23.05 9.29
N TRP A 238 -56.89 21.78 9.63
CA TRP A 238 -57.24 21.25 10.95
C TRP A 238 -56.14 21.45 12.00
N PHE A 239 -54.90 21.63 11.55
CA PHE A 239 -53.69 21.75 12.37
C PHE A 239 -53.15 23.18 12.43
N LYS A 240 -52.36 23.52 13.46
CA LYS A 240 -51.55 24.75 13.49
C LYS A 240 -50.31 24.58 12.61
N GLU A 241 -49.73 25.67 12.13
CA GLU A 241 -48.49 25.62 11.34
C GLU A 241 -47.37 24.88 12.10
N SER A 242 -47.15 25.19 13.39
CA SER A 242 -46.16 24.50 14.23
C SER A 242 -46.43 23.00 14.40
N GLU A 243 -47.69 22.59 14.54
CA GLU A 243 -48.09 21.18 14.59
C GLU A 243 -47.77 20.47 13.26
N SER A 244 -48.08 21.12 12.14
CA SER A 244 -47.72 20.61 10.80
C SER A 244 -46.21 20.50 10.59
N TRP A 245 -45.41 21.41 11.15
CA TRP A 245 -43.94 21.33 11.09
C TRP A 245 -43.40 20.16 11.93
N HIS A 246 -43.96 19.89 13.11
CA HIS A 246 -43.57 18.74 13.93
C HIS A 246 -43.92 17.40 13.26
N VAL A 247 -45.07 17.30 12.58
CA VAL A 247 -45.45 16.11 11.79
C VAL A 247 -44.55 15.95 10.56
N ASP A 248 -44.29 17.03 9.80
CA ASP A 248 -43.32 17.04 8.70
C ASP A 248 -41.91 16.58 9.17
N HIS A 249 -41.47 17.04 10.34
CA HIS A 249 -40.19 16.65 10.93
C HIS A 249 -40.15 15.17 11.28
N ALA A 250 -41.14 14.68 12.02
CA ALA A 250 -41.20 13.28 12.46
C ALA A 250 -41.25 12.31 11.26
N ALA A 251 -41.96 12.69 10.19
CA ALA A 251 -42.03 11.94 8.93
C ALA A 251 -40.67 11.91 8.20
N ALA A 252 -40.00 13.06 8.06
CA ALA A 252 -38.68 13.11 7.44
C ALA A 252 -37.62 12.35 8.25
N ALA A 253 -37.66 12.45 9.59
CA ALA A 253 -36.83 11.67 10.51
C ALA A 253 -37.07 10.16 10.37
N GLN A 254 -38.32 9.74 10.15
CA GLN A 254 -38.66 8.35 9.83
C GLN A 254 -38.08 7.91 8.48
N ARG A 255 -38.17 8.76 7.44
CA ARG A 255 -37.54 8.49 6.13
C ARG A 255 -36.01 8.44 6.22
N ILE A 256 -35.35 9.24 7.07
CA ILE A 256 -33.91 9.07 7.37
C ILE A 256 -33.65 7.67 7.92
N ARG A 257 -34.40 7.23 8.93
CA ARG A 257 -34.21 5.91 9.56
C ARG A 257 -34.40 4.77 8.55
N TRP A 258 -35.42 4.86 7.70
CA TRP A 258 -35.66 3.90 6.62
C TRP A 258 -34.57 3.92 5.54
N GLY A 259 -34.20 5.10 5.02
CA GLY A 259 -33.11 5.23 4.03
C GLY A 259 -31.78 4.69 4.56
N ARG A 260 -31.44 4.96 5.83
CA ARG A 260 -30.25 4.40 6.51
C ARG A 260 -30.28 2.89 6.69
N GLN A 261 -31.44 2.24 6.56
CA GLN A 261 -31.56 0.79 6.53
C GLN A 261 -31.57 0.25 5.08
N GLN A 262 -32.23 0.95 4.15
CA GLN A 262 -32.21 0.65 2.71
C GLN A 262 -30.76 0.61 2.18
N LEU A 263 -29.92 1.57 2.58
CA LEU A 263 -28.49 1.64 2.24
C LEU A 263 -27.67 0.42 2.69
N LYS A 264 -28.15 -0.40 3.65
CA LYS A 264 -27.47 -1.64 4.10
C LYS A 264 -27.96 -2.91 3.39
N VAL A 265 -29.05 -2.82 2.62
CA VAL A 265 -29.78 -3.97 2.08
C VAL A 265 -29.82 -3.96 0.55
N ILE A 266 -29.74 -2.78 -0.06
CA ILE A 266 -29.85 -2.58 -1.51
C ILE A 266 -28.50 -2.15 -2.10
N ASN A 267 -28.12 -2.84 -3.20
CA ASN A 267 -26.81 -2.74 -3.86
C ASN A 267 -26.84 -1.99 -5.21
N GLY A 268 -28.01 -1.58 -5.70
CA GLY A 268 -28.18 -0.70 -6.86
C GLY A 268 -28.39 0.78 -6.45
N PRO A 269 -28.32 1.73 -7.41
CA PRO A 269 -28.41 3.17 -7.13
C PRO A 269 -29.72 3.61 -6.46
N GLU A 270 -30.79 2.83 -6.62
CA GLU A 270 -32.10 3.04 -5.97
C GLU A 270 -32.05 3.02 -4.44
N ARG A 271 -30.95 2.49 -3.85
CA ARG A 271 -30.63 2.58 -2.40
C ARG A 271 -30.62 4.02 -1.85
N PHE A 272 -30.43 5.03 -2.72
CA PHE A 272 -30.39 6.43 -2.31
C PHE A 272 -31.76 7.13 -2.32
N VAL A 273 -32.81 6.55 -2.91
CA VAL A 273 -34.08 7.25 -3.18
C VAL A 273 -34.74 7.80 -1.91
N ILE A 274 -34.89 6.99 -0.86
CA ILE A 274 -35.57 7.42 0.38
C ILE A 274 -34.73 8.44 1.14
N ILE A 275 -33.40 8.33 1.13
CA ILE A 275 -32.53 9.26 1.85
C ILE A 275 -32.38 10.60 1.10
N ASP A 276 -32.36 10.61 -0.24
CA ASP A 276 -32.41 11.84 -1.03
C ASP A 276 -33.75 12.57 -0.88
N GLN A 277 -34.87 11.84 -0.82
CA GLN A 277 -36.17 12.42 -0.45
C GLN A 277 -36.13 13.05 0.95
N ALA A 278 -35.62 12.34 1.95
CA ALA A 278 -35.55 12.84 3.32
C ALA A 278 -34.67 14.10 3.46
N VAL A 279 -33.53 14.16 2.74
CA VAL A 279 -32.70 15.37 2.64
C VAL A 279 -33.50 16.53 2.03
N ALA A 280 -34.21 16.32 0.93
CA ALA A 280 -35.01 17.36 0.29
C ALA A 280 -36.16 17.87 1.17
N GLU A 281 -36.83 16.97 1.91
CA GLU A 281 -37.90 17.32 2.84
C GLU A 281 -37.39 18.15 4.03
N ILE A 282 -36.25 17.80 4.63
CA ILE A 282 -35.64 18.59 5.72
C ILE A 282 -35.05 19.90 5.22
N GLU A 283 -34.38 19.91 4.06
CA GLU A 283 -33.93 21.15 3.42
C GLU A 283 -35.11 22.07 3.07
N ALA A 284 -36.33 21.55 2.86
CA ALA A 284 -37.54 22.35 2.67
C ALA A 284 -38.15 22.81 4.01
N LEU A 285 -38.25 21.92 5.01
CA LEU A 285 -38.79 22.22 6.33
C LEU A 285 -38.00 23.32 7.05
N LEU A 286 -36.66 23.27 7.00
CA LEU A 286 -35.78 24.29 7.59
C LEU A 286 -35.95 25.69 6.94
N LYS A 287 -36.57 25.77 5.75
CA LYS A 287 -36.98 27.02 5.09
C LYS A 287 -38.41 27.45 5.44
N LYS A 288 -39.29 26.52 5.85
CA LYS A 288 -40.64 26.83 6.38
C LYS A 288 -40.57 27.42 7.79
N VAL A 289 -39.81 26.78 8.69
CA VAL A 289 -39.77 27.13 10.12
C VAL A 289 -38.99 28.45 10.33
N PRO A 290 -39.65 29.55 10.80
CA PRO A 290 -39.00 30.85 10.95
C PRO A 290 -37.87 30.84 11.98
N ASP A 291 -36.79 31.57 11.68
CA ASP A 291 -35.61 31.69 12.57
C ASP A 291 -35.86 32.72 13.69
N THR A 292 -36.61 32.30 14.71
CA THR A 292 -36.97 33.12 15.87
C THR A 292 -36.61 32.40 17.18
N PRO A 293 -36.45 33.11 18.33
CA PRO A 293 -36.07 32.50 19.60
C PRO A 293 -37.01 31.38 20.06
N GLU A 294 -38.30 31.47 19.73
CA GLU A 294 -39.33 30.49 20.09
C GLU A 294 -39.17 29.17 19.34
N ASN A 295 -38.71 29.23 18.07
CA ASN A 295 -38.46 28.07 17.23
C ASN A 295 -37.03 27.52 17.36
N ALA A 296 -36.15 28.18 18.13
CA ALA A 296 -34.71 27.94 18.09
C ALA A 296 -34.34 26.49 18.43
N GLU A 297 -34.95 25.91 19.47
CA GLU A 297 -34.70 24.51 19.88
C GLU A 297 -35.16 23.51 18.80
N PHE A 298 -36.38 23.67 18.29
CA PHE A 298 -36.92 22.81 17.22
C PHE A 298 -36.13 22.94 15.90
N ARG A 299 -35.59 24.12 15.57
CA ARG A 299 -34.66 24.28 14.43
C ARG A 299 -33.31 23.60 14.66
N GLN A 300 -32.84 23.47 15.91
CA GLN A 300 -31.66 22.63 16.20
C GLN A 300 -31.97 21.15 15.96
N GLU A 301 -33.17 20.66 16.28
CA GLU A 301 -33.57 19.27 15.97
C GLU A 301 -33.60 19.00 14.45
N ILE A 302 -34.19 19.90 13.67
CA ILE A 302 -34.22 19.78 12.19
C ILE A 302 -32.79 19.76 11.60
N VAL A 303 -31.88 20.58 12.12
CA VAL A 303 -30.47 20.59 11.70
C VAL A 303 -29.72 19.34 12.19
N ALA A 304 -30.09 18.80 13.35
CA ALA A 304 -29.52 17.57 13.90
C ALA A 304 -29.77 16.38 12.97
N ASP A 305 -31.00 16.24 12.46
CA ASP A 305 -31.35 15.21 11.48
C ASP A 305 -30.87 15.56 10.05
N GLU A 306 -30.74 16.84 9.67
CA GLU A 306 -30.06 17.24 8.42
C GLU A 306 -28.62 16.70 8.36
N VAL A 307 -27.84 16.83 9.45
CA VAL A 307 -26.48 16.29 9.56
C VAL A 307 -26.47 14.77 9.36
N VAL A 308 -27.42 14.05 9.97
CA VAL A 308 -27.55 12.59 9.84
C VAL A 308 -27.89 12.19 8.40
N ALA A 309 -28.81 12.91 7.76
CA ALA A 309 -29.23 12.64 6.39
C ALA A 309 -28.10 12.89 5.38
N LEU A 310 -27.45 14.05 5.47
CA LEU A 310 -26.30 14.43 4.63
C LEU A 310 -25.13 13.45 4.80
N SER A 311 -24.80 13.07 6.03
CA SER A 311 -23.73 12.11 6.32
C SER A 311 -24.06 10.73 5.73
N SER A 312 -25.27 10.23 5.97
CA SER A 312 -25.73 8.94 5.45
C SER A 312 -25.79 8.89 3.92
N ARG A 313 -25.99 10.04 3.26
CA ARG A 313 -25.98 10.18 1.80
C ARG A 313 -24.58 10.26 1.17
N GLY A 314 -23.53 10.42 1.98
CA GLY A 314 -22.17 10.68 1.51
C GLY A 314 -21.86 12.16 1.26
N ARG A 315 -22.80 13.10 1.54
CA ARG A 315 -22.58 14.56 1.50
C ARG A 315 -21.78 15.04 2.73
N MET A 316 -20.69 14.35 3.05
CA MET A 316 -19.91 14.50 4.30
C MET A 316 -19.40 15.93 4.55
N LYS A 317 -19.04 16.66 3.49
CA LYS A 317 -18.62 18.08 3.59
C LYS A 317 -19.77 18.99 4.06
N ASP A 318 -20.98 18.73 3.59
CA ASP A 318 -22.16 19.50 3.99
C ASP A 318 -22.58 19.11 5.41
N ALA A 319 -22.54 17.82 5.75
CA ALA A 319 -22.79 17.32 7.10
C ALA A 319 -21.86 17.96 8.15
N VAL A 320 -20.55 17.99 7.89
CA VAL A 320 -19.58 18.68 8.76
C VAL A 320 -19.89 20.19 8.84
N LYS A 321 -20.16 20.86 7.72
CA LYS A 321 -20.49 22.29 7.71
C LYS A 321 -21.74 22.62 8.54
N ARG A 322 -22.78 21.77 8.47
CA ARG A 322 -24.01 21.91 9.29
C ARG A 322 -23.72 21.66 10.77
N TYR A 323 -22.98 20.59 11.09
CA TYR A 323 -22.58 20.26 12.46
C TYR A 323 -21.73 21.36 13.11
N GLU A 324 -20.72 21.89 12.42
CA GLU A 324 -19.86 22.95 12.95
C GLU A 324 -20.63 24.24 13.23
N ALA A 325 -21.63 24.59 12.41
CA ALA A 325 -22.53 25.70 12.67
C ALA A 325 -23.46 25.43 13.88
N MET A 326 -24.12 24.26 13.91
CA MET A 326 -25.00 23.84 15.02
C MET A 326 -24.27 23.85 16.38
N SER A 327 -23.03 23.36 16.39
CA SER A 327 -22.20 23.24 17.61
C SER A 327 -21.86 24.58 18.30
N GLN A 328 -22.08 25.71 17.63
CA GLN A 328 -21.87 27.05 18.17
C GLN A 328 -23.15 27.62 18.80
N THR A 329 -24.32 27.04 18.52
CA THR A 329 -25.64 27.64 18.81
C THR A 329 -26.49 26.90 19.83
N GLY A 330 -26.18 25.63 20.16
CA GLY A 330 -27.01 24.86 21.09
C GLY A 330 -26.41 23.53 21.56
N LYS A 331 -27.21 22.76 22.30
CA LYS A 331 -26.88 21.38 22.68
C LYS A 331 -27.02 20.48 21.45
N VAL A 332 -25.95 19.80 21.08
CA VAL A 332 -25.96 18.80 19.99
C VAL A 332 -26.26 17.40 20.54
N PRO A 333 -27.26 16.66 20.02
CA PRO A 333 -27.54 15.26 20.40
C PRO A 333 -26.37 14.31 20.13
N ALA A 334 -26.33 13.15 20.80
CA ALA A 334 -25.24 12.21 20.63
C ALA A 334 -25.29 11.53 19.25
N TYR A 335 -26.48 11.18 18.76
CA TYR A 335 -26.64 10.59 17.41
C TYR A 335 -26.12 11.52 16.30
N THR A 336 -26.27 12.83 16.44
CA THR A 336 -25.75 13.85 15.52
C THR A 336 -24.22 13.90 15.55
N ARG A 337 -23.62 13.76 16.74
CA ARG A 337 -22.16 13.68 16.90
C ARG A 337 -21.57 12.40 16.33
N VAL A 338 -22.32 11.29 16.33
CA VAL A 338 -21.91 10.08 15.60
C VAL A 338 -21.85 10.36 14.10
N ALA A 339 -22.92 10.90 13.50
CA ALA A 339 -22.93 11.24 12.08
C ALA A 339 -21.85 12.26 11.67
N ALA A 340 -21.52 13.21 12.56
CA ALA A 340 -20.39 14.12 12.38
C ALA A 340 -19.04 13.42 12.52
N GLY A 341 -18.90 12.49 13.47
CA GLY A 341 -17.72 11.64 13.64
C GLY A 341 -17.44 10.78 12.41
N ASP A 342 -18.48 10.14 11.87
CA ASP A 342 -18.44 9.36 10.62
C ASP A 342 -17.95 10.25 9.45
N ALA A 343 -18.52 11.46 9.33
CA ALA A 343 -18.15 12.42 8.30
C ALA A 343 -16.71 12.97 8.47
N TYR A 344 -16.24 13.19 9.70
CA TYR A 344 -14.85 13.57 9.98
C TYR A 344 -13.85 12.43 9.72
N ALA A 345 -14.21 11.19 10.04
CA ALA A 345 -13.41 10.02 9.72
C ALA A 345 -13.32 9.83 8.20
N TYR A 346 -14.45 9.97 7.49
CA TYR A 346 -14.49 9.98 6.03
C TYR A 346 -13.69 11.14 5.42
N LEU A 347 -13.65 12.32 6.02
CA LEU A 347 -12.86 13.46 5.52
C LEU A 347 -11.39 13.45 5.98
N ASP A 348 -10.93 12.33 6.56
CA ASP A 348 -9.55 12.10 7.02
C ASP A 348 -9.07 13.10 8.10
N THR A 349 -10.00 13.57 8.95
CA THR A 349 -9.74 14.41 10.12
C THR A 349 -10.01 13.65 11.43
N PRO A 350 -9.15 12.69 11.83
CA PRO A 350 -9.41 11.74 12.91
C PRO A 350 -9.39 12.36 14.32
N ASP A 351 -8.80 13.55 14.50
CA ASP A 351 -8.86 14.28 15.77
C ASP A 351 -10.27 14.79 16.08
N LYS A 352 -10.92 15.42 15.08
CA LYS A 352 -12.32 15.83 15.16
C LYS A 352 -13.28 14.64 15.28
N ALA A 353 -12.99 13.54 14.57
CA ALA A 353 -13.76 12.31 14.70
C ALA A 353 -13.68 11.74 16.12
N ALA A 354 -12.48 11.64 16.69
CA ALA A 354 -12.28 11.14 18.05
C ALA A 354 -12.96 12.03 19.12
N ASP A 355 -12.93 13.35 18.98
CA ASP A 355 -13.65 14.27 19.86
C ASP A 355 -15.19 14.11 19.73
N ALA A 356 -15.71 14.01 18.50
CA ALA A 356 -17.13 13.81 18.25
C ALA A 356 -17.66 12.49 18.84
N TYR A 357 -16.99 11.37 18.57
CA TYR A 357 -17.34 10.05 19.11
C TYR A 357 -17.20 10.00 20.65
N ALA A 358 -16.15 10.58 21.23
CA ALA A 358 -15.97 10.63 22.68
C ALA A 358 -17.07 11.45 23.38
N ARG A 359 -17.52 12.55 22.77
CA ARG A 359 -18.66 13.34 23.27
C ARG A 359 -20.00 12.62 23.06
N ALA A 360 -20.16 11.85 21.98
CA ALA A 360 -21.34 11.01 21.77
C ALA A 360 -21.45 9.97 22.90
N LEU A 361 -20.39 9.17 23.12
CA LEU A 361 -20.35 8.14 24.18
C LEU A 361 -20.50 8.68 25.61
N LYS A 362 -20.21 9.97 25.84
CA LYS A 362 -20.32 10.62 27.14
C LYS A 362 -21.74 11.12 27.45
N ASP A 363 -22.39 11.73 26.46
CA ASP A 363 -23.66 12.46 26.69
C ASP A 363 -24.90 11.69 26.18
N ALA A 364 -24.73 10.51 25.56
CA ALA A 364 -25.82 9.71 25.01
C ALA A 364 -26.76 9.12 26.08
N SER A 365 -28.04 9.07 25.75
CA SER A 365 -29.06 8.33 26.49
C SER A 365 -29.00 6.83 26.16
N PRO A 366 -29.45 5.93 27.06
CA PRO A 366 -29.54 4.50 26.75
C PRO A 366 -30.38 4.24 25.49
N GLY A 367 -29.78 3.57 24.49
CA GLY A 367 -30.43 3.29 23.21
C GLY A 367 -30.36 4.42 22.17
N GLU A 368 -29.77 5.58 22.47
CA GLU A 368 -29.64 6.70 21.51
C GLU A 368 -28.61 6.42 20.41
N ILE A 369 -27.57 5.62 20.71
CA ILE A 369 -26.46 5.30 19.80
C ILE A 369 -26.05 3.82 19.89
N GLU A 370 -25.63 3.26 18.76
CA GLU A 370 -24.99 1.94 18.69
C GLU A 370 -23.61 2.00 19.36
N THR A 371 -23.54 1.66 20.64
CA THR A 371 -22.35 1.95 21.45
C THR A 371 -21.08 1.23 20.92
N GLY A 372 -21.21 -0.01 20.44
CA GLY A 372 -20.10 -0.75 19.82
C GLY A 372 -19.58 -0.13 18.52
N ASP A 373 -20.46 0.36 17.62
CA ASP A 373 -20.07 1.05 16.37
C ASP A 373 -19.25 2.31 16.71
N VAL A 374 -19.71 3.10 17.68
CA VAL A 374 -19.10 4.39 18.05
C VAL A 374 -17.78 4.19 18.81
N GLN A 375 -17.66 3.14 19.61
CA GLN A 375 -16.40 2.74 20.25
C GLN A 375 -15.39 2.23 19.21
N GLU A 376 -15.82 1.49 18.19
CA GLU A 376 -14.97 1.07 17.07
C GLU A 376 -14.48 2.29 16.25
N GLY A 377 -15.36 3.24 15.93
CA GLY A 377 -15.00 4.51 15.30
C GLY A 377 -13.96 5.32 16.11
N LEU A 378 -14.17 5.43 17.43
CA LEU A 378 -13.23 6.10 18.33
C LEU A 378 -11.87 5.41 18.42
N PHE A 379 -11.85 4.07 18.48
CA PHE A 379 -10.63 3.27 18.52
C PHE A 379 -9.74 3.54 17.30
N TYR A 380 -10.28 3.47 16.07
CA TYR A 380 -9.49 3.76 14.87
C TYR A 380 -9.08 5.23 14.79
N ALA A 381 -9.95 6.16 15.17
CA ALA A 381 -9.62 7.59 15.20
C ALA A 381 -8.48 7.92 16.18
N MET A 382 -8.42 7.23 17.33
CA MET A 382 -7.28 7.28 18.24
C MET A 382 -6.01 6.68 17.61
N LEU A 383 -6.08 5.53 16.95
CA LEU A 383 -4.91 4.93 16.27
C LEU A 383 -4.39 5.83 15.14
N ASP A 384 -5.26 6.50 14.38
CA ASP A 384 -4.87 7.40 13.30
C ASP A 384 -4.38 8.78 13.77
N THR A 385 -4.68 9.19 15.00
CA THR A 385 -4.01 10.32 15.67
C THR A 385 -2.78 9.90 16.48
N GLY A 386 -2.41 8.61 16.47
CA GLY A 386 -1.27 8.08 17.23
C GLY A 386 -1.49 8.05 18.75
N ARG A 387 -2.74 8.07 19.23
CA ARG A 387 -3.17 7.98 20.63
C ARG A 387 -3.28 6.50 21.07
N PHE A 388 -2.21 5.74 20.86
CA PHE A 388 -2.20 4.28 21.00
C PHE A 388 -2.58 3.78 22.40
N GLU A 389 -2.11 4.44 23.45
CA GLU A 389 -2.40 4.11 24.84
C GLU A 389 -3.89 4.32 25.18
N GLU A 390 -4.51 5.35 24.61
CA GLU A 390 -5.94 5.63 24.79
C GLU A 390 -6.80 4.63 23.99
N ALA A 391 -6.38 4.26 22.77
CA ALA A 391 -7.02 3.19 22.00
C ALA A 391 -6.97 1.85 22.75
N ARG A 392 -5.86 1.56 23.45
CA ARG A 392 -5.76 0.36 24.30
C ARG A 392 -6.64 0.46 25.54
N ALA A 393 -6.65 1.58 26.24
CA ALA A 393 -7.49 1.79 27.41
C ALA A 393 -8.99 1.71 27.07
N LEU A 394 -9.40 2.21 25.91
CA LEU A 394 -10.75 2.04 25.37
C LEU A 394 -11.07 0.56 25.14
N LEU A 395 -10.21 -0.17 24.43
CA LEU A 395 -10.38 -1.60 24.15
C LEU A 395 -10.45 -2.45 25.43
N ASP A 396 -9.58 -2.18 26.42
CA ASP A 396 -9.60 -2.86 27.72
C ASP A 396 -10.89 -2.56 28.49
N LYS A 397 -11.46 -1.36 28.35
CA LYS A 397 -12.80 -1.05 28.86
C LYS A 397 -13.89 -1.81 28.10
N MET A 398 -13.88 -1.80 26.77
CA MET A 398 -14.87 -2.52 25.94
C MET A 398 -14.95 -3.99 26.35
N LYS A 399 -13.79 -4.63 26.56
CA LYS A 399 -13.60 -6.02 26.98
C LYS A 399 -14.06 -6.31 28.43
N ALA A 400 -14.10 -5.31 29.30
CA ALA A 400 -14.65 -5.42 30.66
C ALA A 400 -16.17 -5.20 30.69
N ASP A 401 -16.67 -4.25 29.89
CA ASP A 401 -18.10 -3.95 29.76
C ASP A 401 -18.86 -5.07 29.02
N ASN A 402 -18.19 -5.79 28.09
CA ASN A 402 -18.77 -6.82 27.22
C ASN A 402 -18.14 -8.21 27.42
N PRO A 403 -18.63 -9.00 28.39
CA PRO A 403 -18.30 -10.43 28.50
C PRO A 403 -18.86 -11.25 27.31
N GLU A 404 -18.34 -12.48 27.15
CA GLU A 404 -18.68 -13.43 26.07
C GLU A 404 -20.18 -13.76 25.97
N TYR A 405 -20.87 -13.77 27.10
CA TYR A 405 -22.32 -14.02 27.19
C TYR A 405 -23.01 -12.81 27.81
N VAL A 406 -24.19 -12.47 27.29
CA VAL A 406 -24.96 -11.30 27.73
C VAL A 406 -25.44 -11.51 29.18
N ARG A 407 -24.92 -10.69 30.10
CA ARG A 407 -25.22 -10.79 31.53
C ARG A 407 -26.68 -10.38 31.78
N LEU A 408 -27.46 -11.28 32.41
CA LEU A 408 -28.92 -11.15 32.64
C LEU A 408 -29.76 -11.24 31.34
N ALA A 409 -29.27 -11.92 30.30
CA ALA A 409 -30.13 -12.32 29.18
C ALA A 409 -31.28 -13.25 29.64
N PRO A 410 -32.43 -13.28 28.92
CA PRO A 410 -33.54 -14.19 29.21
C PRO A 410 -33.15 -15.68 29.11
N GLU A 411 -32.15 -16.00 28.30
CA GLU A 411 -31.57 -17.34 28.16
C GLU A 411 -30.13 -17.36 28.69
N ALA A 412 -29.81 -18.34 29.53
CA ALA A 412 -28.47 -18.46 30.10
C ALA A 412 -27.49 -18.97 29.02
N GLY A 413 -26.54 -18.12 28.62
CA GLY A 413 -25.58 -18.43 27.56
C GLY A 413 -25.88 -17.78 26.21
N THR A 414 -26.81 -16.82 26.13
CA THR A 414 -26.94 -15.95 24.94
C THR A 414 -25.59 -15.29 24.61
N PRO A 415 -24.98 -15.53 23.44
CA PRO A 415 -23.71 -14.90 23.06
C PRO A 415 -23.82 -13.39 22.95
N ASN A 416 -22.76 -12.67 23.32
CA ASN A 416 -22.70 -11.22 23.15
C ASN A 416 -22.22 -10.84 21.73
N PRO A 417 -23.03 -10.14 20.91
CA PRO A 417 -22.65 -9.80 19.54
C PRO A 417 -21.46 -8.83 19.43
N ASP A 418 -21.17 -8.02 20.47
CA ASP A 418 -19.98 -7.16 20.47
C ASP A 418 -18.68 -7.93 20.80
N TYR A 419 -18.77 -9.20 21.22
CA TYR A 419 -17.59 -9.98 21.61
C TYR A 419 -16.67 -10.29 20.41
N SER A 420 -17.22 -10.70 19.26
CA SER A 420 -16.47 -10.94 18.02
C SER A 420 -15.76 -9.67 17.54
N ARG A 421 -16.46 -8.53 17.52
CA ARG A 421 -15.89 -7.19 17.32
C ARG A 421 -14.70 -6.93 18.26
N ILE A 422 -14.86 -7.14 19.57
CA ILE A 422 -13.79 -6.85 20.54
C ILE A 422 -12.56 -7.74 20.32
N LYS A 423 -12.73 -9.02 19.97
CA LYS A 423 -11.61 -9.90 19.60
C LYS A 423 -10.90 -9.44 18.33
N ARG A 424 -11.68 -9.08 17.30
CA ARG A 424 -11.17 -8.50 16.05
C ARG A 424 -10.35 -7.24 16.30
N LEU A 425 -10.86 -6.32 17.13
CA LEU A 425 -10.19 -5.07 17.51
C LEU A 425 -8.94 -5.31 18.39
N GLU A 426 -8.98 -6.28 19.31
CA GLU A 426 -7.80 -6.66 20.10
C GLU A 426 -6.67 -7.22 19.24
N ALA A 427 -7.01 -8.05 18.26
CA ALA A 427 -6.07 -8.59 17.29
C ALA A 427 -5.56 -7.52 16.30
N GLN A 428 -6.44 -6.65 15.78
CA GLN A 428 -6.06 -5.52 14.93
C GLN A 428 -5.20 -4.49 15.67
N TYR A 429 -5.42 -4.27 16.97
CA TYR A 429 -4.53 -3.43 17.80
C TYR A 429 -3.10 -4.00 17.82
N LEU A 430 -2.95 -5.31 18.02
CA LEU A 430 -1.63 -5.97 18.00
C LEU A 430 -0.96 -5.82 16.63
N ILE A 431 -1.69 -6.05 15.54
CA ILE A 431 -1.20 -5.85 14.16
C ILE A 431 -0.76 -4.40 13.92
N LEU A 432 -1.60 -3.42 14.25
CA LEU A 432 -1.35 -2.00 14.02
C LEU A 432 -0.26 -1.38 14.91
N THR A 433 0.10 -2.05 16.01
CA THR A 433 1.19 -1.65 16.90
C THR A 433 2.45 -2.52 16.75
N GLY A 434 2.56 -3.25 15.65
CA GLY A 434 3.77 -3.99 15.25
C GLY A 434 4.00 -5.29 16.01
N ARG A 435 2.97 -5.86 16.66
CA ARG A 435 2.95 -7.22 17.22
C ARG A 435 2.15 -8.16 16.31
N THR A 436 2.41 -8.07 15.01
CA THR A 436 1.68 -8.70 13.90
C THR A 436 1.40 -10.18 14.12
N HIS A 437 2.45 -10.98 14.39
CA HIS A 437 2.32 -12.41 14.68
C HIS A 437 1.37 -12.74 15.85
N GLN A 438 1.33 -11.91 16.90
CA GLN A 438 0.41 -12.13 18.04
C GLN A 438 -1.03 -11.84 17.64
N GLY A 439 -1.29 -10.72 16.96
CA GLY A 439 -2.63 -10.39 16.48
C GLY A 439 -3.14 -11.39 15.44
N ILE A 440 -2.27 -11.90 14.57
CA ILE A 440 -2.65 -12.89 13.57
C ILE A 440 -2.93 -14.26 14.17
N ALA A 441 -2.20 -14.67 15.21
CA ALA A 441 -2.53 -15.87 15.98
C ALA A 441 -3.90 -15.76 16.67
N GLU A 442 -4.26 -14.58 17.20
CA GLU A 442 -5.63 -14.33 17.71
C GLU A 442 -6.67 -14.36 16.57
N LEU A 443 -6.44 -13.68 15.43
CA LEU A 443 -7.40 -13.73 14.31
C LEU A 443 -7.62 -15.16 13.79
N ASP A 444 -6.57 -15.94 13.58
CA ASP A 444 -6.72 -17.32 13.08
C ASP A 444 -7.38 -18.25 14.12
N LYS A 445 -7.27 -17.96 15.43
CA LYS A 445 -8.10 -18.59 16.46
C LYS A 445 -9.57 -18.22 16.30
N TRP A 446 -9.92 -16.93 16.26
CA TRP A 446 -11.33 -16.52 16.21
C TRP A 446 -12.00 -16.87 14.87
N ARG A 447 -11.22 -16.99 13.78
CA ARG A 447 -11.68 -17.56 12.49
C ARG A 447 -11.90 -19.08 12.53
N HIS A 448 -11.36 -19.80 13.50
CA HIS A 448 -11.70 -21.22 13.69
C HIS A 448 -13.10 -21.37 14.29
N GLU A 449 -13.43 -20.54 15.29
CA GLU A 449 -14.74 -20.51 15.95
C GLU A 449 -15.83 -19.90 15.04
N ALA A 450 -15.49 -18.87 14.24
CA ALA A 450 -16.40 -18.15 13.36
C ALA A 450 -15.82 -18.01 11.93
N PRO A 451 -15.79 -19.10 11.13
CA PRO A 451 -15.14 -19.10 9.80
C PRO A 451 -15.82 -18.15 8.81
N PHE A 452 -17.16 -18.12 8.78
CA PHE A 452 -17.98 -17.30 7.86
C PHE A 452 -18.20 -15.86 8.34
N ALA A 453 -17.29 -15.32 9.19
CA ALA A 453 -17.35 -13.95 9.65
C ALA A 453 -16.50 -13.05 8.72
N ALA A 454 -17.15 -12.42 7.73
CA ALA A 454 -16.53 -11.53 6.74
C ALA A 454 -15.56 -10.49 7.34
N SER A 455 -15.87 -9.97 8.54
CA SER A 455 -15.05 -9.01 9.27
C SER A 455 -13.73 -9.61 9.79
N LEU A 456 -13.75 -10.84 10.31
CA LEU A 456 -12.55 -11.58 10.74
C LEU A 456 -11.72 -12.06 9.54
N VAL A 457 -12.38 -12.51 8.46
CA VAL A 457 -11.71 -12.91 7.21
C VAL A 457 -10.99 -11.72 6.58
N SER A 458 -11.66 -10.56 6.47
CA SER A 458 -11.07 -9.32 5.98
C SER A 458 -9.90 -8.86 6.85
N ALA A 459 -10.10 -8.76 8.18
CA ALA A 459 -9.04 -8.36 9.11
C ALA A 459 -7.80 -9.27 9.04
N ARG A 460 -7.96 -10.54 8.66
CA ARG A 460 -6.86 -11.51 8.52
C ARG A 460 -6.15 -11.45 7.18
N ALA A 461 -6.87 -11.19 6.09
CA ALA A 461 -6.30 -10.92 4.78
C ALA A 461 -5.54 -9.57 4.78
N ASP A 462 -6.06 -8.57 5.48
CA ASP A 462 -5.36 -7.32 5.81
C ASP A 462 -4.16 -7.56 6.74
N GLY A 463 -4.26 -8.52 7.66
CA GLY A 463 -3.12 -8.99 8.45
C GLY A 463 -1.98 -9.52 7.58
N ALA A 464 -2.29 -10.29 6.53
CA ALA A 464 -1.30 -10.77 5.56
C ALA A 464 -0.62 -9.59 4.81
N MET A 465 -1.38 -8.55 4.43
CA MET A 465 -0.78 -7.31 3.89
C MET A 465 0.22 -6.64 4.85
N VAL A 466 -0.02 -6.71 6.16
CA VAL A 466 0.92 -6.20 7.18
C VAL A 466 2.13 -7.11 7.36
N GLN A 467 1.99 -8.44 7.20
CA GLN A 467 3.12 -9.40 7.19
C GLN A 467 4.01 -9.33 5.94
N THR A 468 3.71 -8.42 4.99
CA THR A 468 4.28 -8.41 3.62
C THR A 468 3.96 -9.66 2.80
N GLU A 469 2.77 -10.25 3.02
CA GLU A 469 2.20 -11.37 2.25
C GLU A 469 1.01 -10.93 1.35
N PRO A 470 1.22 -10.07 0.32
CA PRO A 470 0.14 -9.57 -0.54
C PRO A 470 -0.49 -10.62 -1.47
N TYR A 471 0.24 -11.63 -1.94
CA TYR A 471 -0.35 -12.73 -2.73
C TYR A 471 -1.32 -13.53 -1.87
N ARG A 472 -0.88 -13.93 -0.67
CA ARG A 472 -1.77 -14.58 0.32
C ARG A 472 -2.99 -13.73 0.65
N SER A 473 -2.82 -12.41 0.83
CA SER A 473 -3.95 -11.50 1.06
C SER A 473 -4.95 -11.54 -0.09
N ARG A 474 -4.48 -11.43 -1.34
CA ARG A 474 -5.31 -11.48 -2.55
C ARG A 474 -6.04 -12.81 -2.66
N ASP A 475 -5.36 -13.93 -2.41
CA ASP A 475 -5.94 -15.27 -2.54
C ASP A 475 -6.93 -15.59 -1.40
N MET A 476 -6.69 -15.06 -0.19
CA MET A 476 -7.67 -15.08 0.90
C MET A 476 -8.93 -14.29 0.55
N TYR A 477 -8.78 -13.06 0.03
CA TYR A 477 -9.93 -12.26 -0.42
C TYR A 477 -10.67 -12.91 -1.59
N LYS A 478 -9.94 -13.49 -2.55
CA LYS A 478 -10.52 -14.23 -3.68
C LYS A 478 -11.32 -15.47 -3.22
N THR A 479 -10.88 -16.13 -2.15
CA THR A 479 -11.62 -17.24 -1.53
C THR A 479 -12.89 -16.71 -0.84
N ALA A 480 -12.76 -15.62 -0.08
CA ALA A 480 -13.88 -15.00 0.64
C ALA A 480 -15.01 -14.50 -0.28
N LEU A 481 -14.71 -14.12 -1.52
CA LEU A 481 -15.73 -13.76 -2.53
C LEU A 481 -16.70 -14.90 -2.88
N ALA A 482 -16.34 -16.17 -2.64
CA ALA A 482 -17.25 -17.30 -2.84
C ALA A 482 -18.32 -17.42 -1.71
N GLU A 483 -18.03 -16.87 -0.53
CA GLU A 483 -18.89 -16.90 0.66
C GLU A 483 -19.62 -15.56 0.88
N HIS A 484 -18.99 -14.46 0.45
CA HIS A 484 -19.41 -13.08 0.70
C HIS A 484 -19.25 -12.19 -0.56
N PRO A 485 -19.92 -12.52 -1.69
CA PRO A 485 -19.75 -11.80 -2.97
C PRO A 485 -20.22 -10.33 -2.91
N ASP A 486 -21.16 -10.00 -2.03
CA ASP A 486 -21.70 -8.65 -1.83
C ASP A 486 -21.05 -7.86 -0.67
N ASP A 487 -20.10 -8.44 0.08
CA ASP A 487 -19.46 -7.71 1.18
C ASP A 487 -18.45 -6.69 0.64
N LEU A 488 -18.79 -5.41 0.77
CA LEU A 488 -18.01 -4.30 0.21
C LEU A 488 -16.58 -4.19 0.79
N SER A 489 -16.30 -4.77 1.95
CA SER A 489 -14.93 -4.86 2.49
C SER A 489 -14.15 -6.05 1.92
N VAL A 490 -14.82 -7.17 1.65
CA VAL A 490 -14.24 -8.31 0.92
C VAL A 490 -13.94 -7.93 -0.54
N VAL A 491 -14.90 -7.33 -1.24
CA VAL A 491 -14.73 -6.95 -2.65
C VAL A 491 -13.69 -5.83 -2.80
N ALA A 492 -13.77 -4.76 -2.01
CA ALA A 492 -12.75 -3.71 -2.06
C ALA A 492 -11.37 -4.20 -1.58
N GLY A 493 -11.33 -5.11 -0.59
CA GLY A 493 -10.11 -5.77 -0.13
C GLY A 493 -9.42 -6.56 -1.24
N TYR A 494 -10.18 -7.34 -2.01
CA TYR A 494 -9.67 -8.06 -3.20
C TYR A 494 -9.02 -7.10 -4.22
N GLY A 495 -9.68 -5.97 -4.53
CA GLY A 495 -9.12 -4.94 -5.41
C GLY A 495 -7.82 -4.32 -4.87
N ARG A 496 -7.74 -4.07 -3.55
CA ARG A 496 -6.56 -3.47 -2.90
C ARG A 496 -5.39 -4.44 -2.80
N ALA A 497 -5.65 -5.72 -2.56
CA ALA A 497 -4.62 -6.76 -2.56
C ALA A 497 -4.13 -7.09 -3.97
N SER A 498 -5.00 -7.06 -4.98
CA SER A 498 -4.62 -7.19 -6.40
C SER A 498 -3.70 -6.04 -6.84
N LEU A 499 -4.03 -4.80 -6.47
CA LEU A 499 -3.18 -3.63 -6.68
C LEU A 499 -1.81 -3.71 -5.97
N ALA A 500 -1.70 -4.50 -4.89
CA ALA A 500 -0.47 -4.69 -4.13
C ALA A 500 0.47 -5.77 -4.71
N VAL A 501 0.01 -6.53 -5.70
CA VAL A 501 0.81 -7.44 -6.52
C VAL A 501 0.90 -6.99 -7.98
N ASP A 502 0.68 -5.70 -8.25
CA ASP A 502 0.71 -5.09 -9.60
C ASP A 502 -0.34 -5.63 -10.61
N ASP A 503 -1.40 -6.28 -10.14
CA ASP A 503 -2.61 -6.56 -10.93
C ASP A 503 -3.51 -5.30 -10.95
N LEU A 504 -3.10 -4.34 -11.77
CA LEU A 504 -3.80 -3.07 -11.96
C LEU A 504 -5.17 -3.26 -12.64
N LYS A 505 -5.33 -4.28 -13.49
CA LYS A 505 -6.59 -4.51 -14.20
C LYS A 505 -7.70 -4.93 -13.24
N THR A 506 -7.49 -5.96 -12.42
CA THR A 506 -8.48 -6.39 -11.42
C THR A 506 -8.80 -5.25 -10.45
N ALA A 507 -7.79 -4.49 -10.03
CA ALA A 507 -7.99 -3.32 -9.16
C ALA A 507 -8.90 -2.24 -9.78
N LYS A 508 -8.77 -1.97 -11.09
CA LYS A 508 -9.64 -1.05 -11.84
C LYS A 508 -11.06 -1.57 -12.01
N ASP A 509 -11.20 -2.82 -12.48
CA ASP A 509 -12.51 -3.42 -12.74
C ASP A 509 -13.36 -3.45 -11.45
N VAL A 510 -12.73 -3.82 -10.32
CA VAL A 510 -13.35 -3.77 -8.99
C VAL A 510 -13.67 -2.35 -8.55
N ALA A 511 -12.72 -1.40 -8.66
CA ALA A 511 -12.95 -0.02 -8.20
C ALA A 511 -14.09 0.65 -8.96
N ASN A 512 -14.06 0.61 -10.30
CA ASN A 512 -15.09 1.20 -11.15
C ASN A 512 -16.47 0.54 -10.91
N GLY A 513 -16.50 -0.77 -10.65
CA GLY A 513 -17.73 -1.48 -10.32
C GLY A 513 -18.38 -1.09 -8.98
N LEU A 514 -17.66 -0.43 -8.08
CA LEU A 514 -18.15 -0.06 -6.74
C LEU A 514 -18.32 1.46 -6.55
N ASP A 515 -17.44 2.28 -7.13
CA ASP A 515 -17.32 3.73 -6.86
C ASP A 515 -18.63 4.52 -7.08
N GLU A 516 -19.35 4.23 -8.17
CA GLU A 516 -20.63 4.89 -8.47
C GLU A 516 -21.81 4.43 -7.60
N ARG A 517 -21.76 3.18 -7.10
CA ARG A 517 -22.86 2.54 -6.35
C ARG A 517 -22.73 2.75 -4.84
N PHE A 518 -21.51 2.83 -4.34
CA PHE A 518 -21.18 2.91 -2.91
C PHE A 518 -20.16 4.04 -2.58
N PRO A 519 -20.33 5.27 -3.10
CA PRO A 519 -19.37 6.36 -2.87
C PRO A 519 -19.25 6.76 -1.40
N GLU A 520 -20.27 6.49 -0.57
CA GLU A 520 -20.23 6.73 0.87
C GLU A 520 -19.46 5.65 1.65
N ASN A 521 -19.22 4.49 1.04
CA ASN A 521 -18.60 3.35 1.71
C ASN A 521 -17.09 3.57 1.93
N GLY A 522 -16.65 3.37 3.18
CA GLY A 522 -15.27 3.58 3.57
C GLY A 522 -14.25 2.71 2.82
N SER A 523 -14.53 1.42 2.65
CA SER A 523 -13.65 0.45 2.00
C SER A 523 -13.53 0.71 0.48
N VAL A 524 -14.63 1.12 -0.16
CA VAL A 524 -14.67 1.51 -1.57
C VAL A 524 -13.86 2.79 -1.80
N ARG A 525 -14.10 3.84 -0.99
CA ARG A 525 -13.27 5.06 -1.01
C ARG A 525 -11.80 4.78 -0.75
N ALA A 526 -11.49 3.81 0.12
CA ALA A 526 -10.12 3.40 0.38
C ALA A 526 -9.46 2.81 -0.87
N LEU A 527 -10.12 1.87 -1.55
CA LEU A 527 -9.67 1.34 -2.85
C LEU A 527 -9.53 2.44 -3.90
N ARG A 528 -10.52 3.33 -4.02
CA ARG A 528 -10.51 4.41 -5.02
C ARG A 528 -9.29 5.32 -4.87
N LYS A 529 -9.10 5.90 -3.68
CA LYS A 529 -7.87 6.62 -3.31
C LYS A 529 -6.62 5.82 -3.63
N ASP A 530 -6.64 4.53 -3.30
CA ASP A 530 -5.47 3.69 -3.37
C ASP A 530 -5.05 3.37 -4.81
N LEU A 531 -6.01 3.30 -5.72
CA LEU A 531 -5.87 3.23 -7.17
C LEU A 531 -5.43 4.58 -7.77
N ASP A 532 -6.05 5.69 -7.36
CA ASP A 532 -5.69 7.05 -7.80
C ASP A 532 -4.25 7.45 -7.40
N VAL A 533 -3.69 6.82 -6.36
CA VAL A 533 -2.27 6.93 -5.99
C VAL A 533 -1.37 6.16 -6.97
N TYR A 534 -1.77 4.94 -7.38
CA TYR A 534 -0.99 4.08 -8.27
C TYR A 534 -1.05 4.55 -9.75
N GLN A 535 -2.16 5.17 -10.15
CA GLN A 535 -2.37 5.70 -11.49
C GLN A 535 -1.78 7.10 -11.74
N SER A 536 -1.35 7.81 -10.69
CA SER A 536 -0.64 9.08 -10.85
C SER A 536 0.66 8.92 -11.66
N PRO A 537 1.03 9.94 -12.47
CA PRO A 537 2.42 10.12 -12.89
C PRO A 537 3.33 10.25 -11.65
N GLN A 538 4.57 9.77 -11.71
CA GLN A 538 5.42 9.67 -10.51
C GLN A 538 6.77 10.37 -10.71
N LEU A 539 7.10 11.30 -9.81
CA LEU A 539 8.40 11.93 -9.70
C LEU A 539 9.18 11.35 -8.52
N ILE A 540 10.31 10.71 -8.83
CA ILE A 540 11.30 10.25 -7.86
C ILE A 540 12.55 11.12 -8.01
N ILE A 541 13.00 11.75 -6.92
CA ILE A 541 14.25 12.50 -6.85
C ILE A 541 15.08 11.93 -5.71
N GLU A 542 16.33 11.56 -6.02
CA GLU A 542 17.32 11.10 -5.04
C GLU A 542 18.54 12.02 -5.16
N SER A 543 18.79 12.84 -4.15
CA SER A 543 19.99 13.69 -4.10
C SER A 543 20.84 13.30 -2.90
N THR A 544 22.08 12.88 -3.19
CA THR A 544 23.08 12.51 -2.20
C THR A 544 24.06 13.65 -1.98
N ALA A 545 24.69 13.63 -0.80
CA ALA A 545 25.60 14.66 -0.33
C ALA A 545 26.62 14.04 0.65
N ASP A 546 27.92 13.97 0.30
CA ASP A 546 29.05 13.63 1.18
C ASP A 546 30.34 14.45 0.95
N LYS A 547 31.05 14.73 2.04
CA LYS A 547 32.38 15.33 2.10
C LYS A 547 33.38 14.33 2.70
N GLY A 548 34.48 14.07 2.00
CA GLY A 548 35.47 13.03 2.31
C GLY A 548 36.91 13.55 2.36
N ASN A 549 37.86 12.62 2.21
CA ASN A 549 39.27 12.89 1.92
C ASN A 549 39.55 12.56 0.44
N SER A 550 40.77 12.81 -0.03
CA SER A 550 41.08 12.69 -1.46
C SER A 550 41.25 11.26 -1.99
N VAL A 551 40.90 10.20 -1.24
CA VAL A 551 40.93 8.80 -1.74
C VAL A 551 39.84 8.61 -2.79
N PHE A 552 38.61 9.03 -2.49
CA PHE A 552 37.49 9.05 -3.43
C PHE A 552 37.33 10.47 -3.98
N ALA A 553 36.80 11.38 -3.16
CA ALA A 553 36.65 12.79 -3.47
C ALA A 553 36.60 13.64 -2.18
N ASN A 554 37.16 14.84 -2.24
CA ASN A 554 37.10 15.80 -1.13
C ASN A 554 35.66 16.27 -0.91
N ASN A 555 34.99 16.60 -2.02
CA ASN A 555 33.59 16.93 -2.16
C ASN A 555 33.10 16.22 -3.43
N GLU A 556 31.85 15.78 -3.51
CA GLU A 556 31.28 15.21 -4.75
C GLU A 556 29.87 15.81 -5.01
N TYR A 557 28.95 15.23 -5.79
CA TYR A 557 27.53 15.67 -5.81
C TYR A 557 26.69 14.65 -6.58
N GLY A 558 25.46 14.40 -6.15
CA GLY A 558 24.49 13.60 -6.89
C GLY A 558 23.08 14.18 -6.85
N ILE A 559 22.44 14.22 -8.00
CA ILE A 559 20.98 14.20 -8.12
C ILE A 559 20.58 13.25 -9.25
N SER A 560 19.78 12.26 -8.90
CA SER A 560 18.97 11.46 -9.81
C SER A 560 17.55 12.00 -9.81
N THR A 561 16.89 11.98 -10.95
CA THR A 561 15.50 12.39 -11.14
C THR A 561 14.86 11.48 -12.18
N LYS A 562 13.96 10.59 -11.75
CA LYS A 562 13.18 9.70 -12.62
C LYS A 562 11.72 10.11 -12.57
N ALA A 563 11.15 10.44 -13.73
CA ALA A 563 9.78 10.91 -13.89
C ALA A 563 9.00 9.94 -14.80
N TYR A 564 7.99 9.27 -14.25
CA TYR A 564 7.12 8.33 -14.94
C TYR A 564 5.78 8.98 -15.34
N SER A 565 5.19 8.53 -16.45
CA SER A 565 3.79 8.75 -16.77
C SER A 565 2.86 8.01 -15.81
N GLY A 566 1.57 8.34 -15.82
CA GLY A 566 0.55 7.39 -15.34
C GLY A 566 0.57 6.11 -16.19
N PRO A 567 0.05 4.98 -15.68
CA PRO A 567 0.05 3.72 -16.40
C PRO A 567 -1.01 3.69 -17.51
N PHE A 568 -0.61 3.21 -18.70
CA PHE A 568 -1.45 3.05 -19.88
C PHE A 568 -1.49 1.58 -20.34
N ALA A 569 -2.58 1.19 -21.02
CA ALA A 569 -2.86 -0.20 -21.39
C ALA A 569 -2.63 -1.20 -20.23
N ASP A 570 -3.01 -0.77 -19.02
CA ASP A 570 -2.92 -1.44 -17.70
C ASP A 570 -1.55 -1.94 -17.22
N HIS A 571 -0.54 -1.97 -18.09
CA HIS A 571 0.75 -2.63 -17.83
C HIS A 571 1.99 -1.78 -18.12
N TYR A 572 1.85 -0.55 -18.64
CA TYR A 572 2.99 0.23 -19.14
C TYR A 572 3.09 1.63 -18.54
N ARG A 573 4.31 2.11 -18.24
CA ARG A 573 4.62 3.53 -17.98
C ARG A 573 5.78 3.98 -18.86
N LEU A 574 5.69 5.17 -19.46
CA LEU A 574 6.85 5.84 -20.04
C LEU A 574 7.64 6.52 -18.90
N PHE A 575 8.96 6.62 -19.02
CA PHE A 575 9.74 7.43 -18.09
C PHE A 575 10.87 8.23 -18.74
N PHE A 576 11.21 9.35 -18.10
CA PHE A 576 12.44 10.10 -18.29
C PHE A 576 13.33 9.93 -17.05
N HIS A 577 14.65 9.90 -17.25
CA HIS A 577 15.65 9.74 -16.19
C HIS A 577 16.81 10.72 -16.44
N ASN A 578 17.00 11.68 -15.53
CA ASN A 578 18.20 12.51 -15.49
C ASN A 578 19.08 12.09 -14.31
N PHE A 579 20.38 12.03 -14.54
CA PHE A 579 21.40 12.04 -13.51
C PHE A 579 22.33 13.24 -13.74
N ALA A 580 22.62 14.00 -12.70
CA ALA A 580 23.66 15.03 -12.70
C ALA A 580 24.49 14.93 -11.43
N GLY A 581 25.82 14.96 -11.56
CA GLY A 581 26.73 14.86 -10.43
C GLY A 581 28.13 15.41 -10.73
N ARG A 582 28.92 15.64 -9.67
CA ARG A 582 30.23 16.29 -9.79
C ARG A 582 31.18 15.95 -8.65
N ALA A 583 32.32 15.34 -8.94
CA ALA A 583 33.42 15.13 -8.01
C ALA A 583 34.46 16.27 -8.00
N GLN A 584 35.10 16.47 -6.86
CA GLN A 584 36.24 17.37 -6.63
C GLN A 584 37.36 16.62 -5.91
N PHE A 585 38.54 16.64 -6.50
CA PHE A 585 39.77 16.02 -6.01
C PHE A 585 40.83 17.09 -5.72
N ASP A 586 41.99 16.65 -5.26
CA ASP A 586 43.18 17.48 -5.14
C ASP A 586 43.61 17.95 -6.55
N GLY A 587 43.44 19.25 -6.82
CA GLY A 587 43.83 19.88 -8.09
C GLY A 587 42.90 19.67 -9.30
N ALA A 588 41.83 18.89 -9.20
CA ALA A 588 40.94 18.59 -10.33
C ALA A 588 39.46 18.42 -9.95
N SER A 589 38.54 18.60 -10.90
CA SER A 589 37.10 18.35 -10.70
C SER A 589 36.49 17.71 -11.94
N GLN A 590 35.58 16.76 -11.77
CA GLN A 590 34.91 16.05 -12.86
C GLN A 590 33.38 16.10 -12.69
N SER A 591 32.66 16.52 -13.73
CA SER A 591 31.19 16.45 -13.77
C SER A 591 30.72 15.28 -14.63
N ARG A 592 29.54 14.72 -14.33
CA ARG A 592 28.85 13.74 -15.16
C ARG A 592 27.37 14.12 -15.24
N VAL A 593 26.83 14.13 -16.45
CA VAL A 593 25.39 14.29 -16.69
C VAL A 593 24.96 13.20 -17.66
N ARG A 594 23.87 12.50 -17.34
CA ARG A 594 23.25 11.47 -18.19
C ARG A 594 21.76 11.77 -18.31
N ASN A 595 21.23 11.70 -19.53
CA ASN A 595 19.80 11.84 -19.80
C ASN A 595 19.33 10.57 -20.50
N GLY A 596 18.23 9.98 -20.04
CA GLY A 596 17.65 8.78 -20.61
C GLY A 596 16.13 8.84 -20.66
N ALA A 597 15.57 8.02 -21.53
CA ALA A 597 14.14 7.78 -21.63
C ALA A 597 13.90 6.28 -21.79
N GLY A 598 12.74 5.81 -21.33
CA GLY A 598 12.47 4.39 -21.25
C GLY A 598 11.01 4.01 -21.11
N LEU A 599 10.80 2.70 -21.11
CA LEU A 599 9.51 2.05 -20.92
C LEU A 599 9.63 1.09 -19.73
N GLN A 600 8.74 1.24 -18.77
CA GLN A 600 8.43 0.24 -17.76
C GLN A 600 7.27 -0.62 -18.28
N TRP A 601 7.40 -1.93 -18.18
CA TRP A 601 6.28 -2.88 -18.22
C TRP A 601 6.14 -3.56 -16.86
N PHE A 602 4.91 -3.82 -16.43
CA PHE A 602 4.61 -4.54 -15.19
C PHE A 602 3.35 -5.39 -15.33
N ASP A 603 3.34 -6.55 -14.68
CA ASP A 603 2.17 -7.41 -14.50
C ASP A 603 2.41 -8.37 -13.33
N THR A 604 1.45 -8.47 -12.41
CA THR A 604 1.34 -9.54 -11.40
C THR A 604 2.67 -9.88 -10.67
N GLY A 605 3.41 -8.84 -10.26
CA GLY A 605 4.70 -8.91 -9.55
C GLY A 605 5.92 -9.21 -10.42
N VAL A 606 5.80 -9.08 -11.75
CA VAL A 606 6.92 -8.88 -12.68
C VAL A 606 7.01 -7.39 -13.01
N GLU A 607 8.22 -6.83 -13.00
CA GLU A 607 8.52 -5.48 -13.49
C GLU A 607 9.75 -5.55 -14.42
N VAL A 608 9.73 -4.84 -15.55
CA VAL A 608 10.85 -4.74 -16.49
C VAL A 608 10.98 -3.29 -16.97
N ASN A 609 12.14 -2.67 -16.78
CA ASN A 609 12.46 -1.33 -17.27
C ASN A 609 13.53 -1.40 -18.37
N GLY A 610 13.22 -0.86 -19.55
CA GLY A 610 14.21 -0.60 -20.60
C GLY A 610 14.47 0.90 -20.75
N GLU A 611 15.71 1.35 -20.52
CA GLU A 611 16.17 2.73 -20.68
C GLU A 611 17.21 2.84 -21.80
N VAL A 612 17.05 3.82 -22.69
CA VAL A 612 18.13 4.29 -23.58
C VAL A 612 18.61 5.64 -23.05
N HIS A 613 19.93 5.81 -22.93
CA HIS A 613 20.51 7.00 -22.29
C HIS A 613 21.74 7.54 -23.01
N GLN A 614 22.04 8.80 -22.76
CA GLN A 614 23.18 9.53 -23.31
C GLN A 614 23.91 10.26 -22.18
N SER A 615 25.16 9.86 -21.93
CA SER A 615 26.08 10.61 -21.08
C SER A 615 26.73 11.77 -21.85
N VAL A 616 27.00 12.87 -21.15
CA VAL A 616 27.51 14.14 -21.69
C VAL A 616 28.95 14.40 -21.21
N GLY A 617 29.76 15.04 -22.07
CA GLY A 617 31.16 15.37 -21.81
C GLY A 617 32.14 14.51 -22.63
N ALA A 618 33.45 14.65 -22.39
CA ALA A 618 34.48 13.98 -23.17
C ALA A 618 34.48 12.44 -23.04
N ALA A 619 34.00 11.91 -21.92
CA ALA A 619 33.76 10.48 -21.69
C ALA A 619 32.29 10.05 -21.94
N GLY A 620 31.47 10.97 -22.46
CA GLY A 620 30.05 10.75 -22.72
C GLY A 620 29.81 9.83 -23.91
N LYS A 621 28.85 8.92 -23.78
CA LYS A 621 28.47 7.95 -24.81
C LYS A 621 26.98 7.64 -24.74
N THR A 622 26.43 7.15 -25.85
CA THR A 622 25.12 6.52 -25.87
C THR A 622 25.20 5.16 -25.18
N GLY A 623 24.16 4.80 -24.46
CA GLY A 623 24.06 3.57 -23.73
C GLY A 623 22.62 3.10 -23.54
N GLY A 624 22.48 1.98 -22.83
CA GLY A 624 21.21 1.44 -22.41
C GLY A 624 21.35 0.69 -21.10
N THR A 625 20.24 0.64 -20.37
CA THR A 625 20.06 -0.15 -19.16
C THR A 625 18.81 -1.00 -19.33
N LEU A 626 18.89 -2.28 -18.97
CA LEU A 626 17.74 -3.15 -18.79
C LEU A 626 17.79 -3.64 -17.35
N ASP A 627 16.76 -3.35 -16.57
CA ASP A 627 16.55 -3.92 -15.25
C ASP A 627 15.20 -4.64 -15.18
N ALA A 628 15.13 -5.66 -14.34
CA ALA A 628 13.95 -6.50 -14.16
C ALA A 628 13.84 -7.00 -12.73
N ALA A 629 12.61 -7.16 -12.25
CA ALA A 629 12.28 -7.75 -10.98
C ALA A 629 11.14 -8.77 -11.12
N TRP A 630 11.17 -9.82 -10.30
CA TRP A 630 10.17 -10.86 -10.24
C TRP A 630 9.92 -11.28 -8.80
N ILE A 631 8.65 -11.34 -8.41
CA ILE A 631 8.18 -11.74 -7.09
C ILE A 631 7.32 -13.02 -7.25
N PRO A 632 7.94 -14.22 -7.39
CA PRO A 632 7.18 -15.47 -7.59
C PRO A 632 6.28 -15.87 -6.42
N SER A 633 6.47 -15.27 -5.24
CA SER A 633 5.70 -15.50 -4.02
C SER A 633 6.03 -14.42 -3.00
N ASP A 634 5.19 -14.28 -1.98
CA ASP A 634 5.38 -13.35 -0.85
C ASP A 634 6.80 -13.37 -0.25
N HIS A 635 7.43 -14.56 -0.19
CA HIS A 635 8.74 -14.72 0.44
C HIS A 635 9.95 -14.44 -0.46
N TRP A 636 9.79 -14.37 -1.79
CA TRP A 636 10.93 -14.28 -2.72
C TRP A 636 10.81 -13.07 -3.65
N LYS A 637 11.84 -12.23 -3.68
CA LYS A 637 12.06 -11.24 -4.76
C LYS A 637 13.42 -11.50 -5.41
N VAL A 638 13.41 -11.69 -6.72
CA VAL A 638 14.61 -11.76 -7.56
C VAL A 638 14.66 -10.50 -8.43
N SER A 639 15.82 -9.89 -8.60
CA SER A 639 16.00 -8.82 -9.58
C SER A 639 17.38 -8.86 -10.22
N GLY A 640 17.51 -8.20 -11.37
CA GLY A 640 18.79 -8.04 -12.06
C GLY A 640 18.83 -6.78 -12.90
N MET A 641 20.04 -6.29 -13.15
CA MET A 641 20.31 -5.13 -13.99
C MET A 641 21.50 -5.42 -14.90
N VAL A 642 21.38 -5.06 -16.17
CA VAL A 642 22.51 -4.93 -17.09
C VAL A 642 22.57 -3.51 -17.65
N THR A 643 23.72 -2.87 -17.55
CA THR A 643 23.97 -1.53 -18.10
C THR A 643 25.32 -1.46 -18.80
N ASN A 644 25.41 -0.64 -19.85
CA ASN A 644 26.63 -0.45 -20.63
C ASN A 644 27.32 0.92 -20.41
N ASP A 645 26.71 1.82 -19.62
CA ASP A 645 27.31 3.05 -19.09
C ASP A 645 27.02 3.18 -17.59
N ASP A 646 27.71 2.39 -16.79
CA ASP A 646 27.49 2.31 -15.34
C ASP A 646 27.78 3.65 -14.63
N LEU A 647 26.89 4.07 -13.74
CA LEU A 647 27.06 5.26 -12.89
C LEU A 647 28.00 5.01 -11.72
N GLU A 648 28.16 3.77 -11.24
CA GLU A 648 29.05 3.41 -10.13
C GLU A 648 30.55 3.46 -10.47
N VAL A 649 30.92 3.76 -11.72
CA VAL A 649 32.31 3.98 -12.15
C VAL A 649 32.89 5.18 -11.38
N PRO A 650 33.96 5.01 -10.57
CA PRO A 650 34.50 6.09 -9.75
C PRO A 650 34.87 7.31 -10.58
N TYR A 651 34.51 8.52 -10.12
CA TYR A 651 34.71 9.74 -10.90
C TYR A 651 36.16 9.99 -11.33
N LYS A 652 37.16 9.56 -10.55
CA LYS A 652 38.59 9.61 -10.94
C LYS A 652 38.93 8.76 -12.17
N ALA A 653 38.22 7.64 -12.35
CA ALA A 653 38.32 6.80 -13.54
C ALA A 653 37.60 7.47 -14.72
N TYR A 654 36.38 7.97 -14.49
CA TYR A 654 35.59 8.69 -15.49
C TYR A 654 36.30 9.96 -16.01
N GLN A 655 37.03 10.67 -15.14
CA GLN A 655 37.84 11.84 -15.51
C GLN A 655 38.90 11.53 -16.58
N VAL A 656 39.47 10.32 -16.56
CA VAL A 656 40.47 9.86 -17.55
C VAL A 656 39.87 8.99 -18.65
N GLY A 657 38.55 9.07 -18.86
CA GLY A 657 37.84 8.40 -19.95
C GLY A 657 37.46 6.93 -19.69
N VAL A 658 37.63 6.42 -18.46
CA VAL A 658 37.21 5.06 -18.13
C VAL A 658 35.69 5.02 -17.96
N THR A 659 35.05 4.06 -18.62
CA THR A 659 33.61 3.77 -18.46
C THR A 659 33.40 2.27 -18.22
N GLY A 660 32.26 1.91 -17.64
CA GLY A 660 31.96 0.55 -17.20
C GLY A 660 30.74 -0.04 -17.88
N LYS A 661 30.77 -1.36 -18.11
CA LYS A 661 29.59 -2.20 -18.32
C LYS A 661 29.41 -3.08 -17.08
N THR A 662 28.21 -3.14 -16.54
CA THR A 662 27.91 -3.88 -15.30
C THR A 662 26.71 -4.78 -15.49
N LEU A 663 26.82 -6.00 -14.96
CA LEU A 663 25.75 -6.96 -14.75
C LEU A 663 25.64 -7.22 -13.24
N SER A 664 24.46 -7.05 -12.66
CA SER A 664 24.19 -7.38 -11.27
C SER A 664 22.88 -8.16 -11.11
N GLY A 665 22.78 -8.90 -10.01
CA GLY A 665 21.58 -9.63 -9.61
C GLY A 665 21.43 -9.63 -8.10
N ASN A 666 20.20 -9.53 -7.62
CA ASN A 666 19.84 -9.64 -6.20
C ASN A 666 18.80 -10.75 -6.02
N VAL A 667 18.93 -11.52 -4.95
CA VAL A 667 17.89 -12.40 -4.43
C VAL A 667 17.62 -12.00 -2.99
N ARG A 668 16.35 -11.69 -2.67
CA ARG A 668 15.86 -11.38 -1.33
C ARG A 668 14.87 -12.46 -0.91
N TYR A 669 15.08 -12.99 0.29
CA TYR A 669 14.10 -13.80 1.03
C TYR A 669 13.50 -12.94 2.15
N THR A 670 12.18 -12.81 2.20
CA THR A 670 11.44 -12.13 3.28
C THR A 670 10.64 -13.18 4.04
N TRP A 671 10.86 -13.31 5.35
CA TRP A 671 10.03 -14.20 6.18
C TRP A 671 8.71 -13.54 6.55
N ASP A 672 8.79 -12.27 6.93
CA ASP A 672 7.71 -11.42 7.43
C ASP A 672 8.19 -9.95 7.44
N GLU A 673 7.37 -9.04 7.97
CA GLU A 673 7.72 -7.62 8.07
C GLU A 673 8.87 -7.32 9.05
N THR A 674 9.25 -8.29 9.90
CA THR A 674 10.32 -8.19 10.90
C THR A 674 11.67 -8.69 10.38
N ARG A 675 11.70 -9.57 9.37
CA ARG A 675 12.92 -10.28 8.96
C ARG A 675 13.04 -10.50 7.45
N TYR A 676 14.18 -10.11 6.89
CA TYR A 676 14.59 -10.50 5.54
C TYR A 676 16.10 -10.78 5.45
N ALA A 677 16.49 -11.56 4.45
CA ALA A 677 17.86 -11.74 4.00
C ALA A 677 17.97 -11.36 2.53
N SER A 678 19.12 -10.87 2.08
CA SER A 678 19.39 -10.71 0.64
C SER A 678 20.83 -10.98 0.28
N LEU A 679 21.04 -11.43 -0.96
CA LEU A 679 22.33 -11.71 -1.57
C LEU A 679 22.40 -10.99 -2.91
N THR A 680 23.37 -10.10 -3.07
CA THR A 680 23.69 -9.39 -4.31
C THR A 680 24.99 -9.92 -4.89
N TYR A 681 24.99 -10.18 -6.19
CA TYR A 681 26.18 -10.40 -7.01
C TYR A 681 26.31 -9.32 -8.06
N GLY A 682 27.54 -8.86 -8.35
CA GLY A 682 27.82 -7.87 -9.36
C GLY A 682 29.14 -8.12 -10.08
N VAL A 683 29.17 -7.88 -11.39
CA VAL A 683 30.35 -7.98 -12.25
C VAL A 683 30.41 -6.74 -13.14
N SER A 684 31.50 -5.97 -13.03
CA SER A 684 31.72 -4.75 -13.79
C SER A 684 33.00 -4.86 -14.61
N ARG A 685 32.91 -4.68 -15.93
CA ARG A 685 34.06 -4.62 -16.83
C ARG A 685 34.26 -3.17 -17.29
N TYR A 686 35.40 -2.60 -16.91
CA TYR A 686 35.79 -1.24 -17.26
C TYR A 686 36.66 -1.21 -18.54
N THR A 687 36.72 -0.05 -19.20
CA THR A 687 37.49 0.14 -20.45
C THR A 687 39.00 0.16 -20.27
N ASP A 688 39.50 0.32 -19.04
CA ASP A 688 40.92 0.16 -18.65
C ASP A 688 41.35 -1.32 -18.48
N ASN A 689 40.47 -2.26 -18.83
CA ASN A 689 40.59 -3.70 -18.62
C ASN A 689 40.51 -4.19 -17.17
N ASN A 690 40.11 -3.34 -16.21
CA ASN A 690 39.72 -3.84 -14.88
C ASN A 690 38.40 -4.62 -14.95
N LEU A 691 38.37 -5.77 -14.28
CA LEU A 691 37.17 -6.57 -14.01
C LEU A 691 36.95 -6.60 -12.50
N ARG A 692 35.98 -5.82 -12.04
CA ARG A 692 35.50 -5.84 -10.65
C ARG A 692 34.44 -6.94 -10.51
N LYS A 693 34.53 -7.74 -9.45
CA LYS A 693 33.46 -8.64 -8.99
C LYS A 693 33.12 -8.27 -7.56
N ARG A 694 31.83 -8.25 -7.21
CA ARG A 694 31.33 -7.91 -5.86
C ARG A 694 30.28 -8.93 -5.43
N TRP A 695 30.36 -9.35 -4.17
CA TRP A 695 29.27 -9.99 -3.44
C TRP A 695 28.89 -9.11 -2.25
N ALA A 696 27.61 -9.06 -1.91
CA ALA A 696 27.12 -8.47 -0.68
C ALA A 696 25.96 -9.30 -0.15
N ALA A 697 26.00 -9.65 1.14
CA ALA A 697 24.95 -10.35 1.85
C ALA A 697 24.45 -9.48 3.00
N ASN A 698 23.14 -9.40 3.19
CA ASN A 698 22.49 -8.63 4.23
C ASN A 698 21.46 -9.49 4.97
N PHE A 699 21.35 -9.33 6.29
CA PHE A 699 20.31 -9.94 7.12
C PHE A 699 19.74 -8.91 8.08
N TYR A 700 18.44 -8.70 8.04
CA TYR A 700 17.71 -7.79 8.92
C TYR A 700 16.81 -8.54 9.89
N GLN A 701 16.80 -8.11 11.15
CA GLN A 701 15.87 -8.54 12.19
C GLN A 701 15.39 -7.34 13.01
N GLN A 702 14.08 -7.09 13.07
CA GLN A 702 13.47 -6.26 14.10
C GLN A 702 13.50 -7.03 15.43
N VAL A 703 14.18 -6.49 16.44
CA VAL A 703 14.40 -7.13 17.76
C VAL A 703 13.52 -6.53 18.86
N PHE A 704 12.96 -5.34 18.65
CA PHE A 704 12.01 -4.69 19.56
C PHE A 704 10.97 -3.90 18.78
N THR A 705 9.74 -3.86 19.30
CA THR A 705 8.59 -3.17 18.72
C THR A 705 7.64 -2.67 19.80
N SER A 706 7.14 -1.44 19.64
CA SER A 706 6.10 -0.81 20.43
C SER A 706 5.38 0.25 19.57
N PRO A 707 4.22 0.77 19.98
CA PRO A 707 3.36 1.58 19.11
C PRO A 707 4.00 2.83 18.47
N ARG A 708 5.08 3.37 19.06
CA ARG A 708 5.87 4.48 18.50
C ARG A 708 7.35 4.18 18.28
N HIS A 709 7.85 3.00 18.65
CA HIS A 709 9.28 2.70 18.59
C HIS A 709 9.57 1.31 18.05
N THR A 710 10.56 1.20 17.16
CA THR A 710 11.13 -0.09 16.77
C THR A 710 12.65 -0.06 16.89
N VAL A 711 13.24 -1.23 17.13
CA VAL A 711 14.70 -1.44 17.02
C VAL A 711 14.94 -2.61 16.10
N GLY A 712 15.70 -2.38 15.03
CA GLY A 712 16.20 -3.41 14.14
C GLY A 712 17.71 -3.54 14.20
N VAL A 713 18.21 -4.72 13.84
CA VAL A 713 19.62 -4.99 13.58
C VAL A 713 19.74 -5.41 12.12
N LEU A 714 20.60 -4.71 11.38
CA LEU A 714 21.04 -5.09 10.05
C LEU A 714 22.47 -5.61 10.15
N LEU A 715 22.69 -6.87 9.80
CA LEU A 715 24.02 -7.45 9.62
C LEU A 715 24.37 -7.42 8.14
N GLY A 716 25.54 -6.89 7.79
CA GLY A 716 26.05 -6.85 6.43
C GLY A 716 27.38 -7.59 6.31
N ALA A 717 27.60 -8.21 5.16
CA ALA A 717 28.90 -8.76 4.79
C ALA A 717 29.14 -8.54 3.29
N ASP A 718 30.30 -8.01 2.92
CA ASP A 718 30.65 -7.77 1.52
C ASP A 718 32.04 -8.31 1.19
N THR A 719 32.29 -8.54 -0.09
CA THR A 719 33.63 -8.75 -0.63
C THR A 719 33.69 -8.30 -2.08
N SER A 720 34.82 -7.73 -2.50
CA SER A 720 35.10 -7.50 -3.91
C SER A 720 36.50 -7.94 -4.32
N THR A 721 36.70 -8.12 -5.62
CA THR A 721 38.00 -8.38 -6.24
C THR A 721 38.13 -7.59 -7.53
N ASN A 722 39.29 -6.97 -7.75
CA ASN A 722 39.64 -6.29 -8.99
C ASN A 722 40.79 -7.03 -9.68
N THR A 723 40.81 -7.07 -11.02
CA THR A 723 41.93 -7.67 -11.79
C THR A 723 43.07 -6.70 -12.02
N MET A 724 42.84 -5.40 -11.83
CA MET A 724 43.86 -4.35 -11.92
C MET A 724 44.00 -3.67 -10.56
N THR A 725 45.21 -3.19 -10.26
CA THR A 725 45.58 -2.54 -8.98
C THR A 725 46.54 -1.38 -9.23
N GLY A 726 46.56 -0.39 -8.34
CA GLY A 726 47.47 0.76 -8.47
C GLY A 726 47.08 1.73 -9.59
N LEU A 727 45.80 1.69 -9.99
CA LEU A 727 45.21 2.69 -10.88
C LEU A 727 44.94 3.98 -10.11
N ASN A 728 44.61 5.07 -10.80
CA ASN A 728 44.37 6.39 -10.18
C ASN A 728 43.06 6.47 -9.36
N TYR A 729 42.34 5.36 -9.18
CA TYR A 729 41.12 5.24 -8.40
C TYR A 729 41.18 3.98 -7.51
N PHE A 730 40.38 3.96 -6.44
CA PHE A 730 40.42 2.90 -5.43
C PHE A 730 40.17 1.51 -6.04
N THR A 731 41.21 0.66 -6.01
CA THR A 731 41.27 -0.64 -6.71
C THR A 731 41.92 -1.72 -5.84
N PRO A 732 41.27 -2.14 -4.73
CA PRO A 732 41.75 -3.27 -3.94
C PRO A 732 41.71 -4.55 -4.79
N SER A 733 42.82 -5.28 -4.87
CA SER A 733 42.86 -6.60 -5.53
C SER A 733 41.82 -7.56 -4.94
N ARG A 734 41.63 -7.46 -3.63
CA ARG A 734 40.63 -8.17 -2.84
C ARG A 734 40.33 -7.40 -1.56
N ASP A 735 39.06 -7.33 -1.19
CA ASP A 735 38.61 -6.81 0.10
C ASP A 735 37.41 -7.58 0.67
N TYR A 736 37.15 -7.36 1.97
CA TYR A 736 36.03 -7.92 2.72
C TYR A 736 35.53 -6.92 3.76
N SER A 737 34.23 -6.80 3.96
CA SER A 737 33.62 -6.08 5.10
C SER A 737 32.66 -6.97 5.87
N GLY A 738 32.53 -6.73 7.17
CA GLY A 738 31.47 -7.24 8.03
C GLY A 738 30.96 -6.14 8.95
N THR A 739 29.64 -5.95 9.02
CA THR A 739 28.98 -4.86 9.75
C THR A 739 27.81 -5.35 10.60
N ALA A 740 27.55 -4.60 11.66
CA ALA A 740 26.30 -4.64 12.41
C ALA A 740 25.81 -3.19 12.61
N THR A 741 24.60 -2.90 12.13
CA THR A 741 23.93 -1.62 12.27
C THR A 741 22.71 -1.77 13.15
N ALA A 742 22.71 -1.10 14.31
CA ALA A 742 21.51 -0.91 15.11
C ALA A 742 20.69 0.24 14.51
N ILE A 743 19.38 0.03 14.35
CA ILE A 743 18.44 0.97 13.74
C ILE A 743 17.30 1.22 14.73
N TRP A 744 17.35 2.34 15.45
CA TRP A 744 16.23 2.79 16.27
C TRP A 744 15.32 3.70 15.46
N SER A 745 14.03 3.39 15.36
CA SER A 745 13.02 4.26 14.78
C SER A 745 12.07 4.78 15.86
N TRP A 746 11.69 6.05 15.77
CA TRP A 746 10.72 6.71 16.64
C TRP A 746 9.71 7.50 15.80
N THR A 747 8.42 7.22 15.96
CA THR A 747 7.32 7.94 15.30
C THR A 747 6.54 8.75 16.33
N PRO A 748 6.99 9.99 16.68
CA PRO A 748 6.30 10.83 17.65
C PRO A 748 4.94 11.33 17.19
N TRP A 749 4.69 11.43 15.88
CA TRP A 749 3.48 12.05 15.33
C TRP A 749 2.89 11.25 14.16
N ARG A 750 1.56 11.11 14.18
CA ARG A 750 0.71 10.50 13.14
C ARG A 750 -0.60 11.30 13.04
N TYR A 751 -1.12 11.44 11.82
CA TYR A 751 -2.44 12.02 11.57
C TYR A 751 -3.03 11.40 10.29
N ALA A 752 -3.91 10.41 10.44
CA ALA A 752 -4.44 9.57 9.36
C ALA A 752 -3.31 8.97 8.49
N ASP A 753 -3.30 9.30 7.19
CA ASP A 753 -2.29 8.88 6.21
C ASP A 753 -0.92 9.56 6.40
N LYS A 754 -0.79 10.50 7.35
CA LYS A 754 0.41 11.30 7.61
C LYS A 754 1.18 10.79 8.81
N SER A 755 2.50 10.91 8.80
CA SER A 755 3.35 10.66 9.98
C SER A 755 4.75 11.24 9.84
N PHE A 756 5.40 11.49 10.97
CA PHE A 756 6.80 11.87 11.07
C PHE A 756 7.55 10.83 11.88
N THR A 757 8.61 10.27 11.30
CA THR A 757 9.48 9.26 11.92
C THR A 757 10.92 9.74 11.90
N GLN A 758 11.58 9.72 13.06
CA GLN A 758 13.03 9.86 13.18
C GLN A 758 13.66 8.46 13.22
N ARG A 759 14.82 8.29 12.60
CA ARG A 759 15.61 7.05 12.71
C ARG A 759 17.07 7.34 13.00
N LEU A 760 17.63 6.65 13.98
CA LEU A 760 19.05 6.65 14.30
C LEU A 760 19.67 5.31 13.90
N TYR A 761 20.68 5.37 13.04
CA TYR A 761 21.50 4.25 12.60
C TYR A 761 22.87 4.34 13.29
N LEU A 762 23.30 3.28 13.96
CA LEU A 762 24.61 3.14 14.57
C LEU A 762 25.29 1.87 14.03
N THR A 763 26.26 2.04 13.15
CA THR A 763 27.01 0.98 12.48
C THR A 763 28.38 0.80 13.13
N GLY A 764 28.71 -0.44 13.50
CA GLY A 764 30.08 -0.87 13.79
C GLY A 764 30.46 -2.03 12.86
N GLY A 765 31.75 -2.13 12.51
CA GLY A 765 32.22 -3.19 11.62
C GLY A 765 33.73 -3.31 11.52
N VAL A 766 34.16 -4.29 10.75
CA VAL A 766 35.57 -4.54 10.40
C VAL A 766 35.67 -4.69 8.88
N TYR A 767 36.75 -4.16 8.31
CA TYR A 767 37.11 -4.31 6.92
C TYR A 767 38.50 -4.94 6.83
N ASN A 768 38.69 -5.86 5.90
CA ASN A 768 39.99 -6.40 5.53
C ASN A 768 40.30 -5.99 4.09
N GLN A 769 41.46 -5.37 3.88
CA GLN A 769 41.98 -5.10 2.54
C GLN A 769 43.26 -5.91 2.33
N GLN A 770 43.35 -6.62 1.20
CA GLN A 770 44.57 -7.34 0.82
C GLN A 770 45.76 -6.36 0.82
N SER A 771 46.89 -6.80 1.39
CA SER A 771 48.12 -6.01 1.60
C SER A 771 48.07 -4.90 2.64
N PHE A 772 46.92 -4.55 3.23
CA PHE A 772 46.81 -3.55 4.31
C PHE A 772 46.25 -4.10 5.63
N GLY A 773 45.58 -5.25 5.61
CA GLY A 773 45.10 -5.93 6.81
C GLY A 773 43.73 -5.42 7.29
N ASN A 774 43.48 -5.59 8.60
CA ASN A 774 42.18 -5.27 9.22
C ASN A 774 42.11 -3.81 9.70
N SER A 775 40.99 -3.14 9.43
CA SER A 775 40.64 -1.83 9.98
C SER A 775 39.23 -1.81 10.58
N PRO A 776 39.00 -1.04 11.66
CA PRO A 776 37.65 -0.81 12.16
C PRO A 776 36.89 0.15 11.23
N MET A 777 35.58 -0.04 11.13
CA MET A 777 34.65 0.85 10.45
C MET A 777 33.54 1.24 11.42
N VAL A 778 33.17 2.53 11.43
CA VAL A 778 32.05 3.03 12.23
C VAL A 778 31.26 4.05 11.42
N GLU A 779 29.94 4.07 11.58
CA GLU A 779 29.08 5.11 11.01
C GLU A 779 27.92 5.43 11.97
N ALA A 780 27.55 6.71 12.07
CA ALA A 780 26.34 7.16 12.73
C ALA A 780 25.53 8.04 11.78
N ARG A 781 24.23 7.75 11.60
CA ARG A 781 23.34 8.47 10.67
C ARG A 781 22.00 8.76 11.35
N LEU A 782 21.54 10.01 11.28
CA LEU A 782 20.19 10.44 11.64
C LEU A 782 19.38 10.62 10.35
N GLU A 783 18.16 10.10 10.32
CA GLU A 783 17.21 10.22 9.22
C GLU A 783 15.87 10.74 9.75
N HIS A 784 15.23 11.60 8.97
CA HIS A 784 13.89 12.13 9.17
C HIS A 784 13.03 11.70 7.98
N VAL A 785 11.92 11.04 8.24
CA VAL A 785 10.96 10.56 7.23
C VAL A 785 9.60 11.20 7.48
N TRP A 786 9.11 11.91 6.48
CA TRP A 786 7.78 12.52 6.44
C TRP A 786 6.91 11.78 5.43
N GLN A 787 5.82 11.18 5.92
CA GLN A 787 4.68 10.83 5.09
C GLN A 787 3.73 12.02 5.09
N ILE A 788 3.59 12.72 3.96
CA ILE A 788 2.82 13.98 3.87
C ILE A 788 1.35 13.69 3.51
N ASN A 789 1.11 12.62 2.75
CA ASN A 789 -0.17 12.04 2.37
C ASN A 789 0.07 10.62 1.79
N ARG A 790 -0.93 9.94 1.22
CA ARG A 790 -0.77 8.59 0.61
C ARG A 790 0.22 8.51 -0.55
N LYS A 791 0.35 9.60 -1.31
CA LYS A 791 1.25 9.72 -2.46
C LYS A 791 2.66 10.07 -1.97
N THR A 792 2.78 11.18 -1.24
CA THR A 792 4.07 11.85 -1.02
C THR A 792 4.83 11.35 0.22
N GLN A 793 6.04 10.83 -0.02
CA GLN A 793 7.05 10.57 1.01
C GLN A 793 8.30 11.43 0.78
N VAL A 794 8.84 11.99 1.86
CA VAL A 794 10.13 12.71 1.87
C VAL A 794 11.00 12.11 2.96
N SER A 795 12.23 11.69 2.62
CA SER A 795 13.22 11.29 3.61
C SER A 795 14.49 12.11 3.43
N TYR A 796 15.00 12.70 4.50
CA TYR A 796 16.30 13.37 4.49
C TYR A 796 17.09 12.98 5.74
N GLY A 797 18.41 13.03 5.66
CA GLY A 797 19.24 12.70 6.82
C GLY A 797 20.62 13.31 6.76
N ILE A 798 21.40 13.06 7.81
CA ILE A 798 22.80 13.46 7.97
C ILE A 798 23.56 12.33 8.68
N GLY A 799 24.82 12.11 8.35
CA GLY A 799 25.64 11.07 8.95
C GLY A 799 27.14 11.36 8.93
N PHE A 800 27.85 10.57 9.72
CA PHE A 800 29.30 10.58 9.83
C PHE A 800 29.83 9.15 9.83
N GLY A 801 30.67 8.82 8.85
CA GLY A 801 31.41 7.56 8.77
C GLY A 801 32.91 7.77 9.02
N ARG A 802 33.56 6.76 9.58
CA ARG A 802 35.03 6.69 9.64
C ARG A 802 35.51 5.29 9.32
N HIS A 803 36.52 5.23 8.47
CA HIS A 803 37.07 4.00 7.93
C HIS A 803 38.58 4.11 7.64
N ARG A 804 39.21 3.07 7.07
CA ARG A 804 40.57 3.15 6.52
C ARG A 804 40.70 2.42 5.17
N TYR A 805 41.00 3.19 4.13
CA TYR A 805 41.33 2.71 2.79
C TYR A 805 42.84 2.83 2.57
N ASP A 806 43.48 1.84 1.94
CA ASP A 806 44.93 1.78 1.73
C ASP A 806 45.73 2.04 3.03
N GLY A 807 45.17 1.56 4.16
CA GLY A 807 45.68 1.75 5.53
C GLY A 807 45.43 3.14 6.15
N GLN A 808 45.09 4.15 5.35
CA GLN A 808 44.93 5.55 5.77
C GLN A 808 43.52 5.86 6.27
N PRO A 809 43.35 6.61 7.37
CA PRO A 809 42.04 6.93 7.92
C PRO A 809 41.29 7.96 7.07
N GLU A 810 40.08 7.60 6.65
CA GLU A 810 39.14 8.50 5.98
C GLU A 810 37.92 8.79 6.86
N ASN A 811 37.48 10.06 6.84
CA ASN A 811 36.30 10.54 7.51
C ASN A 811 35.28 11.01 6.45
N ARG A 812 34.07 10.48 6.49
CA ARG A 812 32.95 10.75 5.59
C ARG A 812 31.89 11.55 6.33
N LYS A 813 31.50 12.74 5.86
CA LYS A 813 30.40 13.54 6.42
C LYS A 813 29.32 13.71 5.37
N PHE A 814 28.12 13.20 5.60
CA PHE A 814 27.11 13.11 4.56
C PHE A 814 25.73 13.60 4.99
N LEU A 815 24.90 13.98 4.02
CA LEU A 815 23.47 14.25 4.09
C LEU A 815 22.82 13.73 2.80
N TYR A 816 21.50 13.64 2.75
CA TYR A 816 20.78 13.18 1.55
C TYR A 816 19.32 13.61 1.62
N LEU A 817 18.66 13.63 0.47
CA LEU A 817 17.25 13.91 0.29
C LEU A 817 16.70 12.95 -0.77
N ASN A 818 15.79 12.07 -0.37
CA ASN A 818 14.98 11.26 -1.27
C ASN A 818 13.53 11.76 -1.20
N LEU A 819 12.90 11.86 -2.36
CA LEU A 819 11.57 12.45 -2.55
C LEU A 819 10.80 11.60 -3.55
N ASN A 820 9.65 11.08 -3.13
CA ASN A 820 8.76 10.28 -3.98
C ASN A 820 7.39 10.96 -3.99
N ILE A 821 6.98 11.45 -5.17
CA ILE A 821 5.71 12.14 -5.41
C ILE A 821 5.00 11.52 -6.62
N PRO A 822 4.01 10.64 -6.41
CA PRO A 822 2.89 10.51 -7.33
C PRO A 822 2.14 11.85 -7.38
N LEU A 823 2.04 12.43 -8.57
CA LEU A 823 1.54 13.77 -8.89
C LEU A 823 0.01 13.82 -9.00
#